data_AF-F6T4G1-F1
#
_entry.id   AF-F6T4G1-F1
#
_cell.length_a   1.000
_cell.length_b   1.000
_cell.length_c   1.000
_cell.angle_alpha   90.00
_cell.angle_beta   90.00
_cell.angle_gamma   90.00
#
_symmetry.space_group_name_H-M   'P 1'
#
loop_
_entity.id
_entity.type
_entity.pdbx_description
1 polymer ?
#
loop_
_entity_poly.entity_id
_entity_poly.type
_entity_poly.pdbx_seq_one_letter_code
_entity_poly.pdbx_strand_id
1 'polypeptide(L)'
;MATMLEGRRQTQPRSSPSGRETSLWSSGFGMKLEAITPFLGKYRPFVGRCCQTCTPKSWESLFHRSITDLGFCSVILVKEENTRFRGWLVRRLCYFLWSLEQHIPPCQDAPQKIEESTGVQNLLSGRVPGGAGEGQAPDLVKKEVQRILGHIQASPRPFLVRLFSWALLRFLNCLFLNVQLHKGQMKMVQKAAQAGSPLVLLSTHKTLLDGILLPFMLLSQGLGVLRVAWDSRACSPALRVLLRKLGGLFLPPEANLSLDSSEGFLARAVVQAVIEQLLVSGQPLLIFLEELPESPGPRLSALGQAWLGFVVQAVQVGIVPDALLVPVAVTYDLVPDALCDIYHASAPLGLWTGALAVLRSLWSHWGCSRRICSRVHLAQPFSLQEYIVSARSCWGGRQTLEQLLQPIVLGQCTAVPDTEKEQEWTPITGPLLALKEEDQLLVRRLSCHVLSASVGSAAVMSTAIMATLLLFKHQKGVFLSQLLGEFSWLTEEILLRGFDVGFSGQLRSLLKHSLSLLRAHVALLHIRQGDLLVVPRPGPGLTQLARLSAELLPVFLSEAVGACAVRGLLAGRVPPQGPWELQGILLLSQNELYRQILLLMHLLPQDLLLLKPCQSSYCYCQEVLDRLIQCGLLVAEETPGSRSACDTGRQRLSRKLLWKPSGDFTDSDSDDFEEAEGRYFRLSQQSHCPDFFLFLCRLLSPLLKAFAQAAAFLHQGQLPDTESGYTEQLFQFLQATAQEEGIFECADPKLAISAIWTFRDLGVLQQMPSPAGPRLHLSPTFASRENQQRLEQFIRQFICS
;
A
#
# COMPACT_ATOMS: atom_id res chain seq x y z
N MET A 1 62.31 -43.51 -41.04
CA MET A 1 61.88 -43.58 -42.45
C MET A 1 61.47 -42.18 -42.88
N ALA A 2 62.16 -41.67 -43.90
CA ALA A 2 61.95 -40.44 -44.68
C ALA A 2 60.46 -40.18 -45.01
N THR A 3 59.91 -38.98 -45.27
CA THR A 3 60.43 -37.72 -45.83
C THR A 3 59.32 -36.64 -45.82
N MET A 4 59.72 -35.38 -45.58
CA MET A 4 59.40 -34.14 -46.34
C MET A 4 57.97 -33.60 -46.65
N LEU A 5 57.85 -32.29 -46.35
CA LEU A 5 57.43 -31.14 -47.19
C LEU A 5 55.97 -30.62 -47.22
N GLU A 6 55.90 -29.30 -46.99
CA GLU A 6 54.98 -28.25 -47.51
C GLU A 6 53.48 -28.36 -47.16
N GLY A 7 52.77 -27.31 -46.70
CA GLY A 7 52.96 -25.87 -46.84
C GLY A 7 51.67 -25.28 -47.41
N ARG A 8 50.85 -24.61 -46.58
CA ARG A 8 50.03 -23.42 -46.95
C ARG A 8 49.08 -23.01 -45.83
N ARG A 9 49.21 -21.74 -45.41
CA ARG A 9 48.15 -20.98 -44.75
C ARG A 9 46.96 -20.84 -45.71
N GLN A 10 45.77 -21.24 -45.27
CA GLN A 10 44.52 -20.68 -45.77
C GLN A 10 43.62 -20.32 -44.59
N THR A 11 43.18 -19.07 -44.65
CA THR A 11 42.30 -18.31 -43.77
C THR A 11 40.96 -19.00 -43.48
N GLN A 12 40.65 -19.24 -42.20
CA GLN A 12 39.28 -19.47 -41.74
C GLN A 12 38.53 -18.13 -41.63
N PRO A 13 37.33 -17.97 -42.23
CA PRO A 13 36.48 -16.83 -41.96
C PRO A 13 35.71 -17.07 -40.65
N ARG A 14 36.02 -16.32 -39.60
CA ARG A 14 35.12 -16.12 -38.46
C ARG A 14 33.97 -15.21 -38.92
N SER A 15 32.85 -15.81 -39.30
CA SER A 15 31.60 -15.09 -39.49
C SER A 15 30.90 -14.94 -38.13
N SER A 16 30.67 -13.69 -37.75
CA SER A 16 29.81 -13.27 -36.66
C SER A 16 28.32 -13.54 -37.00
N PRO A 17 27.47 -13.94 -36.04
CA PRO A 17 26.04 -13.79 -36.17
C PRO A 17 25.57 -12.61 -35.31
N SER A 18 26.10 -11.42 -35.61
CA SER A 18 25.47 -10.15 -35.21
C SER A 18 24.68 -9.66 -36.42
N GLY A 19 23.46 -10.16 -36.61
CA GLY A 19 22.70 -9.76 -37.80
C GLY A 19 21.35 -10.44 -37.95
N ARG A 20 20.44 -10.27 -36.98
CA ARG A 20 18.99 -10.37 -37.25
C ARG A 20 18.05 -9.88 -36.13
N GLU A 21 18.52 -9.26 -35.06
CA GLU A 21 17.63 -8.74 -34.00
C GLU A 21 17.11 -7.31 -34.26
N THR A 22 17.64 -6.59 -35.24
CA THR A 22 17.43 -5.14 -35.38
C THR A 22 16.34 -4.69 -36.36
N SER A 23 15.61 -5.61 -37.02
CA SER A 23 14.56 -5.21 -38.00
C SER A 23 13.10 -5.42 -37.54
N LEU A 24 12.85 -5.95 -36.34
CA LEU A 24 11.49 -6.30 -35.89
C LEU A 24 10.65 -5.15 -35.30
N TRP A 25 11.23 -3.96 -35.13
CA TRP A 25 10.58 -2.82 -34.47
C TRP A 25 10.34 -1.61 -35.39
N SER A 26 10.69 -1.71 -36.68
CA SER A 26 10.52 -0.65 -37.68
C SER A 26 9.25 -0.83 -38.51
N SER A 27 8.11 -0.99 -37.85
CA SER A 27 6.80 -0.72 -38.45
C SER A 27 6.18 0.39 -37.62
N GLY A 28 6.23 1.61 -38.14
CA GLY A 28 5.76 2.81 -37.45
C GLY A 28 4.30 2.68 -37.02
N PHE A 29 4.07 2.51 -35.73
CA PHE A 29 2.74 2.55 -35.14
C PHE A 29 2.36 3.99 -34.88
N GLY A 30 1.59 4.57 -35.80
CA GLY A 30 0.73 5.71 -35.49
C GLY A 30 -0.36 5.26 -34.53
N MET A 31 -0.07 5.24 -33.22
CA MET A 31 -1.08 4.99 -32.20
C MET A 31 -1.96 6.23 -32.02
N LYS A 32 -3.04 6.31 -32.78
CA LYS A 32 -4.24 7.00 -32.30
C LYS A 32 -4.92 6.05 -31.32
N LEU A 33 -4.67 6.25 -30.02
CA LEU A 33 -5.59 5.80 -28.98
C LEU A 33 -6.88 6.61 -29.11
N GLU A 34 -7.74 6.20 -30.04
CA GLU A 34 -9.15 6.55 -29.96
C GLU A 34 -9.74 5.79 -28.78
N ALA A 35 -10.52 6.51 -27.97
CA ALA A 35 -11.22 5.98 -26.81
C ALA A 35 -12.30 4.99 -27.29
N ILE A 36 -11.88 3.77 -27.57
CA ILE A 36 -12.78 2.66 -27.87
C ILE A 36 -13.20 2.07 -26.51
N THR A 37 -14.51 1.99 -26.38
CA THR A 37 -15.34 1.46 -25.28
C THR A 37 -14.69 0.37 -24.40
N PRO A 38 -15.01 0.32 -23.10
CA PRO A 38 -14.40 -0.60 -22.15
C PRO A 38 -14.51 -2.04 -22.64
N PHE A 39 -13.40 -2.76 -22.53
CA PHE A 39 -13.33 -4.20 -22.67
C PHE A 39 -14.48 -4.82 -21.87
N LEU A 40 -15.39 -5.51 -22.59
CA LEU A 40 -16.51 -6.35 -22.12
C LEU A 40 -17.89 -5.74 -21.79
N GLY A 41 -18.15 -4.43 -21.88
CA GLY A 41 -19.51 -3.93 -21.50
C GLY A 41 -19.94 -4.31 -20.06
N LYS A 42 -18.97 -4.74 -19.24
CA LYS A 42 -19.15 -5.16 -17.84
C LYS A 42 -19.09 -3.92 -16.95
N TYR A 43 -20.05 -3.82 -16.06
CA TYR A 43 -20.18 -2.72 -15.11
C TYR A 43 -18.93 -2.65 -14.22
N ARG A 44 -18.17 -1.55 -14.29
CA ARG A 44 -17.04 -1.32 -13.38
C ARG A 44 -17.58 -0.87 -12.03
N PRO A 45 -17.19 -1.52 -10.92
CA PRO A 45 -17.61 -1.07 -9.60
C PRO A 45 -16.99 0.29 -9.29
N PHE A 46 -17.74 1.14 -8.57
CA PHE A 46 -17.16 2.34 -7.99
C PHE A 46 -16.35 1.94 -6.76
N VAL A 47 -15.04 2.10 -6.84
CA VAL A 47 -14.10 1.83 -5.75
C VAL A 47 -13.87 3.08 -4.89
N GLY A 48 -13.61 2.87 -3.60
CA GLY A 48 -13.23 3.93 -2.67
C GLY A 48 -14.42 4.68 -2.05
N ARG A 49 -15.51 3.99 -1.67
CA ARG A 49 -16.48 4.59 -0.74
C ARG A 49 -15.88 4.69 0.66
N CYS A 50 -16.27 5.72 1.42
CA CYS A 50 -15.86 5.85 2.82
C CYS A 50 -16.56 4.79 3.69
N CYS A 51 -16.13 4.64 4.95
CA CYS A 51 -16.67 3.63 5.84
C CYS A 51 -18.08 4.02 6.31
N GLN A 52 -19.05 3.11 6.14
CA GLN A 52 -20.42 3.37 6.57
C GLN A 52 -20.54 3.43 8.11
N THR A 53 -19.76 2.62 8.84
CA THR A 53 -19.79 2.57 10.31
C THR A 53 -19.19 3.81 10.93
N CYS A 54 -18.02 4.25 10.46
CA CYS A 54 -17.31 5.38 11.05
C CYS A 54 -17.81 6.74 10.54
N THR A 55 -18.30 6.80 9.30
CA THR A 55 -18.66 8.07 8.65
C THR A 55 -19.98 7.96 7.87
N PRO A 56 -21.11 7.67 8.54
CA PRO A 56 -22.41 7.45 7.88
C PRO A 56 -22.93 8.68 7.11
N LYS A 57 -22.79 9.90 7.64
CA LYS A 57 -23.24 11.14 6.97
C LYS A 57 -22.38 11.43 5.74
N SER A 58 -21.07 11.26 5.86
CA SER A 58 -20.16 11.39 4.71
C SER A 58 -20.41 10.32 3.65
N TRP A 59 -20.86 9.12 4.05
CA TRP A 59 -21.16 8.02 3.13
C TRP A 59 -22.37 8.30 2.25
N GLU A 60 -23.44 8.89 2.82
CA GLU A 60 -24.63 9.28 2.08
C GLU A 60 -24.42 10.53 1.22
N SER A 61 -23.52 11.42 1.66
CA SER A 61 -23.22 12.67 0.96
C SER A 61 -22.14 12.50 -0.12
N LEU A 62 -22.09 13.45 -1.07
CA LEU A 62 -21.09 13.56 -2.13
C LEU A 62 -21.07 12.44 -3.19
N PHE A 63 -21.61 11.25 -2.92
CA PHE A 63 -21.76 10.18 -3.89
C PHE A 63 -23.14 10.19 -4.58
N HIS A 64 -23.16 10.21 -5.91
CA HIS A 64 -24.36 10.02 -6.73
C HIS A 64 -24.10 8.98 -7.81
N ARG A 65 -25.12 8.20 -8.19
CA ARG A 65 -24.98 7.16 -9.23
C ARG A 65 -24.46 7.72 -10.56
N SER A 66 -24.79 8.96 -10.93
CA SER A 66 -24.27 9.62 -12.14
C SER A 66 -22.74 9.82 -12.16
N ILE A 67 -22.06 9.62 -11.03
CA ILE A 67 -20.61 9.79 -10.92
C ILE A 67 -19.88 8.62 -11.60
N THR A 68 -20.44 7.42 -11.59
CA THR A 68 -19.83 6.22 -12.20
C THR A 68 -19.76 6.32 -13.72
N ASP A 69 -20.66 7.09 -14.31
CA ASP A 69 -20.80 7.18 -15.77
C ASP A 69 -19.78 8.15 -16.40
N LEU A 70 -19.06 8.91 -15.59
CA LEU A 70 -18.21 10.02 -16.07
C LEU A 70 -16.87 9.58 -16.69
N GLY A 71 -16.56 8.28 -16.71
CA GLY A 71 -15.41 7.73 -17.42
C GLY A 71 -14.04 8.28 -16.98
N PHE A 72 -13.03 8.02 -17.81
CA PHE A 72 -11.63 8.33 -17.51
C PHE A 72 -11.07 9.48 -18.37
N CYS A 73 -10.13 10.24 -17.81
CA CYS A 73 -9.27 11.15 -18.56
C CYS A 73 -7.80 10.82 -18.38
N SER A 74 -7.03 11.05 -19.44
CA SER A 74 -5.58 11.14 -19.36
C SER A 74 -5.20 12.57 -18.99
N VAL A 75 -4.50 12.77 -17.87
CA VAL A 75 -4.12 14.12 -17.43
C VAL A 75 -2.95 14.70 -18.23
N ILE A 76 -2.08 13.84 -18.74
CA ILE A 76 -0.90 14.27 -19.51
C ILE A 76 -1.30 14.58 -20.97
N LEU A 77 -2.39 14.00 -21.48
CA LEU A 77 -2.85 14.23 -22.85
C LEU A 77 -3.57 15.58 -22.97
N VAL A 78 -2.80 16.65 -23.11
CA VAL A 78 -3.34 17.98 -23.39
C VAL A 78 -3.52 18.15 -24.90
N LYS A 79 -4.77 18.33 -25.32
CA LYS A 79 -5.13 18.64 -26.71
C LYS A 79 -5.57 20.09 -26.84
N GLU A 80 -5.74 20.54 -28.08
CA GLU A 80 -6.26 21.88 -28.43
C GLU A 80 -7.62 22.17 -27.77
N GLU A 81 -8.46 21.15 -27.56
CA GLU A 81 -9.77 21.27 -26.90
C GLU A 81 -9.69 21.67 -25.41
N ASN A 82 -8.54 21.46 -24.77
CA ASN A 82 -8.31 21.81 -23.37
C ASN A 82 -7.83 23.27 -23.20
N THR A 83 -7.52 23.97 -24.29
CA THR A 83 -7.06 25.36 -24.29
C THR A 83 -8.10 26.29 -24.89
N ARG A 84 -8.11 27.57 -24.49
CA ARG A 84 -9.07 28.55 -25.06
C ARG A 84 -8.77 28.91 -26.51
N PHE A 85 -7.53 28.69 -26.95
CA PHE A 85 -7.04 29.03 -28.27
C PHE A 85 -7.22 27.87 -29.26
N ARG A 86 -7.42 28.18 -30.55
CA ARG A 86 -7.47 27.21 -31.65
C ARG A 86 -6.48 27.59 -32.76
N GLY A 87 -5.87 26.60 -33.42
CA GLY A 87 -4.97 26.80 -34.56
C GLY A 87 -3.72 25.90 -34.58
N TRP A 88 -2.97 25.98 -35.69
CA TRP A 88 -1.78 25.14 -35.90
C TRP A 88 -0.64 25.39 -34.89
N LEU A 89 -0.38 26.66 -34.54
CA LEU A 89 0.60 27.02 -33.52
C LEU A 89 0.19 26.50 -32.13
N VAL A 90 -1.11 26.51 -31.83
CA VAL A 90 -1.66 25.99 -30.57
C VAL A 90 -1.41 24.49 -30.47
N ARG A 91 -1.49 23.72 -31.56
CA ARG A 91 -1.17 22.28 -31.52
C ARG A 91 0.28 22.01 -31.12
N ARG A 92 1.22 22.88 -31.49
CA ARG A 92 2.65 22.74 -31.14
C ARG A 92 2.99 23.33 -29.76
N LEU A 93 2.25 24.34 -29.32
CA LEU A 93 2.47 25.06 -28.06
C LEU A 93 1.41 24.77 -27.00
N CYS A 94 0.57 23.75 -27.20
CA CYS A 94 -0.58 23.43 -26.34
C CYS A 94 -0.16 23.25 -24.87
N TYR A 95 0.96 22.56 -24.64
CA TYR A 95 1.53 22.37 -23.30
C TYR A 95 1.91 23.68 -22.63
N PHE A 96 2.47 24.63 -23.38
CA PHE A 96 2.88 25.92 -22.86
C PHE A 96 1.65 26.80 -22.57
N LEU A 97 0.74 26.92 -23.53
CA LEU A 97 -0.49 27.70 -23.41
C LEU A 97 -1.36 27.20 -22.24
N TRP A 98 -1.53 25.89 -22.14
CA TRP A 98 -2.30 25.27 -21.05
C TRP A 98 -1.67 25.56 -19.68
N SER A 99 -0.34 25.51 -19.54
CA SER A 99 0.34 25.84 -18.28
C SER A 99 0.16 27.31 -17.88
N LEU A 100 0.04 28.23 -18.85
CA LEU A 100 -0.21 29.65 -18.60
C LEU A 100 -1.65 29.93 -18.17
N GLU A 101 -2.61 29.17 -18.69
CA GLU A 101 -4.04 29.29 -18.38
C GLU A 101 -4.40 28.79 -16.95
N GLN A 102 -3.49 28.10 -16.27
CA GLN A 102 -3.74 27.63 -14.90
C GLN A 102 -3.93 28.81 -13.93
N HIS A 103 -5.08 28.80 -13.26
CA HIS A 103 -5.42 29.75 -12.21
C HIS A 103 -4.69 29.36 -10.91
N ILE A 104 -3.69 30.15 -10.54
CA ILE A 104 -2.97 30.00 -9.28
C ILE A 104 -3.40 31.16 -8.39
N PRO A 105 -4.25 30.93 -7.37
CA PRO A 105 -4.61 32.00 -6.44
C PRO A 105 -3.35 32.52 -5.75
N PRO A 106 -3.22 33.85 -5.54
CA PRO A 106 -2.11 34.40 -4.77
C PRO A 106 -2.19 33.86 -3.35
N CYS A 107 -1.15 33.15 -2.94
CA CYS A 107 -1.09 32.57 -1.63
C CYS A 107 -0.73 33.64 -0.60
N GLN A 108 -1.68 34.02 0.25
CA GLN A 108 -1.44 34.95 1.36
C GLN A 108 -0.87 34.19 2.57
N ASP A 109 0.31 33.60 2.41
CA ASP A 109 1.10 33.14 3.56
C ASP A 109 1.65 34.39 4.25
N ALA A 110 0.88 35.01 5.16
CA ALA A 110 1.35 36.17 5.89
C ALA A 110 2.19 35.69 7.09
N PRO A 111 3.53 35.74 7.04
CA PRO A 111 4.39 35.33 8.17
C PRO A 111 4.02 36.08 9.47
N GLN A 112 3.50 37.29 9.34
CA GLN A 112 2.98 38.11 10.45
C GLN A 112 1.86 37.42 11.23
N LYS A 113 0.91 36.73 10.56
CA LYS A 113 -0.18 36.01 11.24
C LYS A 113 0.30 34.77 11.99
N ILE A 114 1.41 34.17 11.57
CA ILE A 114 2.03 33.02 12.23
C ILE A 114 2.79 33.48 13.48
N GLU A 115 3.54 34.59 13.38
CA GLU A 115 4.18 35.25 14.52
C GLU A 115 3.16 35.73 15.58
N GLU A 116 1.95 36.06 15.15
CA GLU A 116 0.84 36.49 16.02
C GLU A 116 0.03 35.33 16.65
N SER A 117 0.32 34.08 16.31
CA SER A 117 -0.39 32.93 16.89
C SER A 117 -0.16 32.82 18.39
N THR A 118 -1.20 32.46 19.16
CA THR A 118 -1.16 32.42 20.64
C THR A 118 -0.05 31.52 21.18
N GLY A 119 0.22 30.38 20.54
CA GLY A 119 1.32 29.48 20.94
C GLY A 119 2.71 30.09 20.78
N VAL A 120 2.95 30.82 19.68
CA VAL A 120 4.23 31.51 19.41
C VAL A 120 4.34 32.78 20.26
N GLN A 121 3.26 33.54 20.46
CA GLN A 121 3.23 34.71 21.32
C GLN A 121 3.47 34.37 22.80
N ASN A 122 2.91 33.27 23.31
CA ASN A 122 3.15 32.80 24.67
C ASN A 122 4.65 32.51 24.90
N LEU A 123 5.32 31.95 23.90
CA LEU A 123 6.78 31.72 23.92
C LEU A 123 7.60 33.00 23.78
N LEU A 124 7.21 33.92 22.89
CA LEU A 124 7.83 35.24 22.76
C LEU A 124 7.70 36.07 24.04
N SER A 125 6.65 35.84 24.84
CA SER A 125 6.42 36.49 26.13
C SER A 125 7.13 35.84 27.32
N GLY A 126 7.87 34.74 27.11
CA GLY A 126 8.65 34.05 28.15
C GLY A 126 7.83 33.20 29.13
N ARG A 127 6.54 32.93 28.86
CA ARG A 127 5.69 32.08 29.71
C ARG A 127 5.81 30.61 29.29
N VAL A 128 6.92 29.97 29.65
CA VAL A 128 7.05 28.50 29.55
C VAL A 128 6.41 27.87 30.80
N PRO A 129 5.57 26.82 30.69
CA PRO A 129 5.14 26.06 31.84
C PRO A 129 6.33 25.21 32.35
N GLY A 130 6.98 25.65 33.43
CA GLY A 130 7.88 24.80 34.24
C GLY A 130 9.38 25.12 34.23
N GLY A 131 9.86 26.13 33.50
CA GLY A 131 11.29 26.49 33.48
C GLY A 131 11.61 27.75 34.27
N ALA A 132 12.20 27.62 35.46
CA ALA A 132 12.81 28.74 36.19
C ALA A 132 14.18 29.06 35.56
N GLY A 133 14.24 29.98 34.60
CA GLY A 133 15.48 30.44 33.98
C GLY A 133 15.29 31.74 33.19
N GLU A 134 16.29 32.63 33.24
CA GLU A 134 16.30 33.96 32.61
C GLU A 134 15.84 33.91 31.13
N GLY A 135 14.83 34.72 30.81
CA GLY A 135 14.22 34.74 29.48
C GLY A 135 15.21 35.16 28.41
N GLN A 136 15.36 34.32 27.37
CA GLN A 136 16.05 34.72 26.13
C GLN A 136 15.42 36.00 25.56
N ALA A 137 16.25 36.89 25.04
CA ALA A 137 15.78 38.15 24.44
C ALA A 137 14.76 37.87 23.31
N PRO A 138 13.61 38.56 23.28
CA PRO A 138 12.51 38.28 22.33
C PRO A 138 12.94 38.40 20.86
N ASP A 139 13.94 39.24 20.55
CA ASP A 139 14.49 39.40 19.21
C ASP A 139 15.25 38.16 18.71
N LEU A 140 15.87 37.39 19.62
CA LEU A 140 16.57 36.16 19.28
C LEU A 140 15.57 35.05 18.92
N VAL A 141 14.53 34.91 19.74
CA VAL A 141 13.42 33.95 19.51
C VAL A 141 12.70 34.29 18.20
N LYS A 142 12.48 35.57 17.91
CA LYS A 142 11.87 36.00 16.64
C LYS A 142 12.71 35.61 15.42
N LYS A 143 14.03 35.80 15.47
CA LYS A 143 14.94 35.35 14.40
C LYS A 143 14.90 33.83 14.24
N GLU A 144 14.79 33.10 15.33
CA GLU A 144 14.71 31.65 15.33
C GLU A 144 13.40 31.14 14.73
N VAL A 145 12.26 31.76 15.07
CA VAL A 145 10.96 31.50 14.43
C VAL A 145 11.03 31.73 12.93
N GLN A 146 11.67 32.82 12.48
CA GLN A 146 11.85 33.09 11.05
C GLN A 146 12.77 32.09 10.35
N ARG A 147 13.81 31.61 11.04
CA ARG A 147 14.68 30.53 10.55
C ARG A 147 13.88 29.24 10.36
N ILE A 148 13.14 28.83 11.37
CA ILE A 148 12.31 27.62 11.37
C ILE A 148 11.21 27.74 10.29
N LEU A 149 10.54 28.87 10.18
CA LEU A 149 9.54 29.11 9.15
C LEU A 149 10.12 29.01 7.72
N GLY A 150 11.32 29.57 7.51
CA GLY A 150 12.05 29.44 6.24
C GLY A 150 12.51 28.01 5.92
N HIS A 151 12.67 27.16 6.95
CA HIS A 151 12.89 25.73 6.77
C HIS A 151 11.60 25.00 6.36
N ILE A 152 10.45 25.38 6.93
CA ILE A 152 9.17 24.71 6.72
C ILE A 152 8.57 25.04 5.36
N GLN A 153 8.41 26.32 5.04
CA GLN A 153 7.60 26.77 3.91
C GLN A 153 8.26 27.95 3.18
N ALA A 154 8.02 28.02 1.87
CA ALA A 154 8.25 29.24 1.10
C ALA A 154 6.96 29.64 0.38
N SER A 155 6.79 30.95 0.16
CA SER A 155 5.67 31.44 -0.64
C SER A 155 5.81 30.95 -2.09
N PRO A 156 4.78 30.27 -2.63
CA PRO A 156 4.86 29.69 -3.95
C PRO A 156 4.86 30.82 -4.98
N ARG A 157 5.83 30.80 -5.91
CA ARG A 157 5.91 31.81 -6.97
C ARG A 157 5.10 31.32 -8.18
N PRO A 158 4.00 31.99 -8.59
CA PRO A 158 3.15 31.52 -9.68
C PRO A 158 3.91 31.29 -10.98
N PHE A 159 4.89 32.14 -11.31
CA PHE A 159 5.73 31.98 -12.49
C PHE A 159 6.55 30.68 -12.47
N LEU A 160 7.15 30.34 -11.31
CA LEU A 160 7.92 29.11 -11.17
C LEU A 160 7.03 27.87 -11.26
N VAL A 161 5.84 27.91 -10.66
CA VAL A 161 4.87 26.81 -10.73
C VAL A 161 4.42 26.57 -12.18
N ARG A 162 4.16 27.63 -12.96
CA ARG A 162 3.81 27.52 -14.38
C ARG A 162 4.94 26.93 -15.23
N LEU A 163 6.16 27.45 -15.06
CA LEU A 163 7.33 26.96 -15.78
C LEU A 163 7.62 25.48 -15.45
N PHE A 164 7.53 25.12 -14.18
CA PHE A 164 7.72 23.75 -13.73
C PHE A 164 6.62 22.83 -14.26
N SER A 165 5.35 23.26 -14.24
CA SER A 165 4.22 22.49 -14.78
C SER A 165 4.39 22.21 -16.27
N TRP A 166 4.86 23.19 -17.05
CA TRP A 166 5.20 22.98 -18.47
C TRP A 166 6.32 21.96 -18.67
N ALA A 167 7.42 22.09 -17.93
CA ALA A 167 8.56 21.19 -18.03
C ALA A 167 8.18 19.75 -17.59
N LEU A 168 7.43 19.64 -16.51
CA LEU A 168 6.96 18.38 -15.95
C LEU A 168 6.01 17.66 -16.91
N LEU A 169 5.08 18.37 -17.54
CA LEU A 169 4.17 17.79 -18.54
C LEU A 169 4.94 17.14 -19.70
N ARG A 170 6.05 17.75 -20.14
CA ARG A 170 6.93 17.17 -21.17
C ARG A 170 7.67 15.93 -20.66
N PHE A 171 8.18 15.98 -19.43
CA PHE A 171 8.84 14.85 -18.78
C PHE A 171 7.89 13.66 -18.60
N LEU A 172 6.69 13.90 -18.09
CA LEU A 172 5.68 12.88 -17.88
C LEU A 172 5.21 12.23 -19.20
N ASN A 173 5.07 13.00 -20.29
CA ASN A 173 4.78 12.47 -21.63
C ASN A 173 5.88 11.54 -22.18
N CYS A 174 7.12 11.69 -21.72
CA CYS A 174 8.21 10.81 -22.11
C CYS A 174 8.19 9.49 -21.32
N LEU A 175 7.86 9.55 -20.03
CA LEU A 175 7.84 8.38 -19.15
C LEU A 175 6.55 7.55 -19.27
N PHE A 176 5.40 8.22 -19.29
CA PHE A 176 4.10 7.57 -19.24
C PHE A 176 3.46 7.48 -20.62
N LEU A 177 2.85 6.34 -20.90
CA LEU A 177 1.92 6.19 -22.02
C LEU A 177 0.60 6.88 -21.68
N ASN A 178 0.14 6.73 -20.43
CA ASN A 178 -1.11 7.28 -19.96
C ASN A 178 -1.09 7.43 -18.43
N VAL A 179 -1.67 8.54 -17.93
CA VAL A 179 -1.96 8.74 -16.50
C VAL A 179 -3.46 8.95 -16.35
N GLN A 180 -4.13 7.90 -15.91
CA GLN A 180 -5.59 7.84 -15.87
C GLN A 180 -6.12 8.38 -14.55
N LEU A 181 -7.14 9.23 -14.66
CA LEU A 181 -7.92 9.73 -13.54
C LEU A 181 -9.40 9.53 -13.83
N HIS A 182 -10.17 9.09 -12.82
CA HIS A 182 -11.61 8.97 -12.95
C HIS A 182 -12.27 10.35 -12.80
N LYS A 183 -12.96 10.83 -13.85
CA LYS A 183 -13.58 12.16 -13.85
C LYS A 183 -14.64 12.29 -12.75
N GLY A 184 -15.36 11.20 -12.46
CA GLY A 184 -16.35 11.20 -11.40
C GLY A 184 -15.74 11.41 -10.01
N GLN A 185 -14.61 10.75 -9.73
CA GLN A 185 -13.93 10.90 -8.45
C GLN A 185 -13.41 12.33 -8.27
N MET A 186 -12.85 12.92 -9.34
CA MET A 186 -12.43 14.32 -9.33
C MET A 186 -13.60 15.28 -9.09
N LYS A 187 -14.77 15.08 -9.74
CA LYS A 187 -15.95 15.92 -9.49
C LYS A 187 -16.42 15.86 -8.03
N MET A 188 -16.28 14.70 -7.38
CA MET A 188 -16.61 14.55 -5.96
C MET A 188 -15.69 15.41 -5.09
N VAL A 189 -14.39 15.37 -5.36
CA VAL A 189 -13.38 16.19 -4.65
C VAL A 189 -13.59 17.69 -4.92
N GLN A 190 -13.94 18.08 -6.16
CA GLN A 190 -14.26 19.48 -6.49
C GLN A 190 -15.51 19.96 -5.74
N LYS A 191 -16.55 19.14 -5.63
CA LYS A 191 -17.74 19.46 -4.82
C LYS A 191 -17.40 19.60 -3.33
N ALA A 192 -16.54 18.71 -2.82
CA ALA A 192 -16.04 18.80 -1.44
C ALA A 192 -15.27 20.10 -1.20
N ALA A 193 -14.40 20.50 -2.14
CA ALA A 193 -13.65 21.75 -2.06
C ALA A 193 -14.56 22.99 -2.12
N GLN A 194 -15.70 22.92 -2.81
CA GLN A 194 -16.69 24.00 -2.87
C GLN A 194 -17.53 24.14 -1.58
N ALA A 195 -17.56 23.13 -0.73
CA ALA A 195 -18.35 23.13 0.51
C ALA A 195 -17.76 24.03 1.62
N GLY A 196 -16.55 24.57 1.43
CA GLY A 196 -15.93 25.53 2.34
C GLY A 196 -15.06 24.93 3.46
N SER A 197 -15.03 23.60 3.59
CA SER A 197 -14.12 22.90 4.52
C SER A 197 -12.74 22.68 3.90
N PRO A 198 -11.64 22.78 4.66
CA PRO A 198 -10.30 22.48 4.15
C PRO A 198 -10.16 21.02 3.72
N LEU A 199 -9.43 20.81 2.63
CA LEU A 199 -9.24 19.51 2.02
C LEU A 199 -7.86 18.94 2.39
N VAL A 200 -7.83 17.76 2.99
CA VAL A 200 -6.59 17.04 3.32
C VAL A 200 -6.56 15.72 2.57
N LEU A 201 -5.65 15.60 1.62
CA LEU A 201 -5.42 14.41 0.81
C LEU A 201 -4.40 13.53 1.51
N LEU A 202 -4.75 12.25 1.68
CA LEU A 202 -3.95 11.27 2.40
C LEU A 202 -3.59 10.14 1.42
N SER A 203 -2.34 10.11 0.98
CA SER A 203 -1.90 9.25 -0.14
C SER A 203 -1.00 8.10 0.30
N THR A 204 -1.08 7.00 -0.45
CA THR A 204 -0.01 6.00 -0.55
C THR A 204 1.23 6.60 -1.23
N HIS A 205 2.41 6.04 -0.99
CA HIS A 205 3.69 6.60 -1.42
C HIS A 205 4.61 5.52 -1.96
N LYS A 206 4.34 5.11 -3.21
CA LYS A 206 5.12 4.08 -3.89
C LYS A 206 6.46 4.64 -4.39
N THR A 207 6.46 5.90 -4.82
CA THR A 207 7.66 6.55 -5.37
C THR A 207 7.74 8.03 -5.01
N LEU A 208 8.95 8.59 -5.02
CA LEU A 208 9.15 10.04 -4.93
C LEU A 208 8.49 10.82 -6.07
N LEU A 209 8.21 10.15 -7.20
CA LEU A 209 7.48 10.74 -8.31
C LEU A 209 6.03 11.06 -7.92
N ASP A 210 5.44 10.34 -6.96
CA ASP A 210 4.07 10.58 -6.46
C ASP A 210 3.95 11.98 -5.85
N GLY A 211 4.99 12.41 -5.11
CA GLY A 211 5.14 13.76 -4.55
C GLY A 211 5.17 14.88 -5.58
N ILE A 212 5.45 14.57 -6.85
CA ILE A 212 5.47 15.55 -7.95
C ILE A 212 4.25 15.37 -8.86
N LEU A 213 3.83 14.13 -9.11
CA LEU A 213 2.73 13.77 -9.99
C LEU A 213 1.38 14.22 -9.41
N LEU A 214 1.11 13.93 -8.13
CA LEU A 214 -0.18 14.26 -7.51
C LEU A 214 -0.45 15.78 -7.46
N PRO A 215 0.49 16.64 -7.00
CA PRO A 215 0.29 18.09 -7.03
C PRO A 215 0.05 18.62 -8.45
N PHE A 216 0.81 18.13 -9.42
CA PHE A 216 0.62 18.51 -10.82
C PHE A 216 -0.75 18.10 -11.34
N MET A 217 -1.18 16.88 -11.05
CA MET A 217 -2.49 16.39 -11.45
C MET A 217 -3.62 17.18 -10.80
N LEU A 218 -3.56 17.48 -9.51
CA LEU A 218 -4.62 18.22 -8.83
C LEU A 218 -4.65 19.69 -9.26
N LEU A 219 -3.48 20.29 -9.53
CA LEU A 219 -3.37 21.61 -10.13
C LEU A 219 -3.99 21.64 -11.54
N SER A 220 -3.75 20.60 -12.35
CA SER A 220 -4.31 20.46 -13.70
C SER A 220 -5.84 20.44 -13.73
N GLN A 221 -6.47 20.02 -12.62
CA GLN A 221 -7.92 19.86 -12.47
C GLN A 221 -8.55 21.03 -11.70
N GLY A 222 -7.79 22.09 -11.41
CA GLY A 222 -8.30 23.34 -10.84
C GLY A 222 -8.46 23.36 -9.31
N LEU A 223 -7.86 22.42 -8.57
CA LEU A 223 -7.90 22.41 -7.10
C LEU A 223 -6.89 23.40 -6.45
N GLY A 224 -6.09 24.10 -7.27
CA GLY A 224 -5.08 25.05 -6.80
C GLY A 224 -3.72 24.40 -6.51
N VAL A 225 -2.83 25.17 -5.86
CA VAL A 225 -1.49 24.70 -5.51
C VAL A 225 -1.57 23.88 -4.23
N LEU A 226 -1.27 22.60 -4.35
CA LEU A 226 -1.28 21.65 -3.25
C LEU A 226 -0.03 21.80 -2.37
N ARG A 227 -0.24 21.89 -1.06
CA ARG A 227 0.86 21.84 -0.08
C ARG A 227 1.22 20.40 0.21
N VAL A 228 2.48 20.01 0.03
CA VAL A 228 2.89 18.60 0.15
C VAL A 228 3.84 18.42 1.31
N ALA A 229 3.54 17.51 2.23
CA ALA A 229 4.47 17.14 3.29
C ALA A 229 5.59 16.23 2.75
N TRP A 230 6.84 16.70 2.81
CA TRP A 230 8.02 15.97 2.35
C TRP A 230 8.93 15.55 3.51
N ASP A 231 9.58 14.38 3.39
CA ASP A 231 10.70 14.03 4.26
C ASP A 231 11.95 14.82 3.82
N SER A 232 12.56 15.49 4.80
CA SER A 232 13.83 16.19 4.62
C SER A 232 14.95 15.26 4.17
N ARG A 233 14.98 14.00 4.62
CA ARG A 233 16.05 13.03 4.31
C ARG A 233 16.03 12.56 2.86
N ALA A 234 14.86 12.56 2.23
CA ALA A 234 14.68 12.07 0.87
C ALA A 234 15.15 13.04 -0.23
N CYS A 235 15.37 14.32 0.12
CA CYS A 235 15.62 15.38 -0.86
C CYS A 235 16.98 16.04 -0.66
N SER A 236 17.72 16.21 -1.76
CA SER A 236 18.95 17.02 -1.76
C SER A 236 18.66 18.49 -1.41
N PRO A 237 19.61 19.25 -0.84
CA PRO A 237 19.35 20.62 -0.38
C PRO A 237 18.81 21.55 -1.48
N ALA A 238 19.32 21.43 -2.70
CA ALA A 238 18.86 22.21 -3.84
C ALA A 238 17.44 21.84 -4.28
N LEU A 239 17.12 20.53 -4.31
CA LEU A 239 15.77 20.05 -4.59
C LEU A 239 14.79 20.52 -3.51
N ARG A 240 15.21 20.54 -2.24
CA ARG A 240 14.42 21.04 -1.11
C ARG A 240 14.03 22.51 -1.30
N VAL A 241 14.96 23.36 -1.73
CA VAL A 241 14.68 24.79 -2.02
C VAL A 241 13.69 24.93 -3.18
N LEU A 242 13.83 24.12 -4.23
CA LEU A 242 12.91 24.13 -5.37
C LEU A 242 11.50 23.67 -4.94
N LEU A 243 11.39 22.55 -4.26
CA LEU A 243 10.12 21.99 -3.78
C LEU A 243 9.41 22.94 -2.83
N ARG A 244 10.12 23.62 -1.91
CA ARG A 244 9.53 24.67 -1.06
C ARG A 244 8.86 25.77 -1.88
N LYS A 245 9.51 26.25 -2.95
CA LYS A 245 8.95 27.27 -3.86
C LYS A 245 7.78 26.76 -4.71
N LEU A 246 7.58 25.44 -4.78
CA LEU A 246 6.48 24.79 -5.48
C LEU A 246 5.31 24.41 -4.54
N GLY A 247 5.45 24.59 -3.22
CA GLY A 247 4.42 24.25 -2.23
C GLY A 247 4.81 23.15 -1.25
N GLY A 248 6.03 22.62 -1.29
CA GLY A 248 6.52 21.61 -0.35
C GLY A 248 6.69 22.15 1.08
N LEU A 249 6.18 21.40 2.05
CA LEU A 249 6.35 21.57 3.48
C LEU A 249 7.38 20.57 3.99
N PHE A 250 8.33 21.03 4.79
CA PHE A 250 9.36 20.18 5.39
C PHE A 250 9.29 20.28 6.92
N LEU A 251 9.30 19.14 7.60
CA LEU A 251 9.37 19.14 9.06
C LEU A 251 10.78 19.54 9.49
N PRO A 252 10.94 20.52 10.40
CA PRO A 252 12.25 20.92 10.90
C PRO A 252 12.85 19.78 11.74
N PRO A 253 14.15 19.47 11.60
CA PRO A 253 14.78 18.40 12.39
C PRO A 253 14.67 18.65 13.90
N GLU A 254 14.62 19.91 14.32
CA GLU A 254 14.45 20.34 15.69
C GLU A 254 13.13 19.85 16.30
N ALA A 255 12.07 19.64 15.50
CA ALA A 255 10.79 19.12 16.00
C ALA A 255 10.85 17.66 16.46
N ASN A 256 11.90 16.91 16.08
CA ASN A 256 12.13 15.53 16.52
C ASN A 256 13.00 15.44 17.78
N LEU A 257 13.45 16.57 18.33
CA LEU A 257 14.19 16.60 19.59
C LEU A 257 13.31 16.15 20.77
N SER A 258 13.96 15.84 21.90
CA SER A 258 13.28 15.39 23.12
C SER A 258 12.22 16.39 23.59
N LEU A 259 11.20 15.89 24.30
CA LEU A 259 10.09 16.70 24.80
C LEU A 259 10.56 17.89 25.64
N ASP A 260 11.64 17.71 26.40
CA ASP A 260 12.21 18.70 27.33
C ASP A 260 13.07 19.77 26.65
N SER A 261 13.36 19.63 25.36
CA SER A 261 14.15 20.61 24.62
C SER A 261 13.32 21.86 24.30
N SER A 262 13.81 23.05 24.70
CA SER A 262 13.17 24.33 24.39
C SER A 262 13.08 24.58 22.87
N GLU A 263 14.12 24.20 22.13
CA GLU A 263 14.17 24.28 20.66
C GLU A 263 13.12 23.37 20.01
N GLY A 264 12.93 22.14 20.52
CA GLY A 264 11.92 21.22 19.99
C GLY A 264 10.49 21.63 20.32
N PHE A 265 10.26 22.24 21.49
CA PHE A 265 8.96 22.84 21.81
C PHE A 265 8.64 24.01 20.86
N LEU A 266 9.59 24.93 20.65
CA LEU A 266 9.43 26.06 19.73
C LEU A 266 9.15 25.58 18.30
N ALA A 267 9.94 24.62 17.80
CA ALA A 267 9.77 24.08 16.45
C ALA A 267 8.38 23.44 16.25
N ARG A 268 7.89 22.67 17.23
CA ARG A 268 6.55 22.06 17.18
C ARG A 268 5.44 23.12 17.20
N ALA A 269 5.57 24.15 18.04
CA ALA A 269 4.61 25.26 18.09
C ALA A 269 4.54 26.04 16.77
N VAL A 270 5.69 26.30 16.13
CA VAL A 270 5.74 26.97 14.82
C VAL A 270 5.10 26.10 13.73
N VAL A 271 5.38 24.79 13.71
CA VAL A 271 4.75 23.87 12.75
C VAL A 271 3.24 23.81 12.95
N GLN A 272 2.77 23.73 14.19
CA GLN A 272 1.34 23.75 14.51
C GLN A 272 0.67 25.03 14.00
N ALA A 273 1.25 26.21 14.26
CA ALA A 273 0.72 27.48 13.79
C ALA A 273 0.67 27.57 12.25
N VAL A 274 1.66 27.01 11.55
CA VAL A 274 1.66 26.92 10.07
C VAL A 274 0.49 26.07 9.58
N ILE A 275 0.27 24.89 10.16
CA ILE A 275 -0.84 24.01 9.76
C ILE A 275 -2.19 24.65 10.05
N GLU A 276 -2.37 25.28 11.21
CA GLU A 276 -3.59 26.00 11.55
C GLU A 276 -3.92 27.10 10.53
N GLN A 277 -2.93 27.91 10.15
CA GLN A 277 -3.11 28.95 9.12
C GLN A 277 -3.42 28.36 7.74
N LEU A 278 -2.79 27.24 7.36
CA LEU A 278 -3.06 26.56 6.10
C LEU A 278 -4.51 26.04 6.05
N LEU A 279 -4.98 25.40 7.13
CA LEU A 279 -6.35 24.90 7.23
C LEU A 279 -7.39 26.04 7.24
N VAL A 280 -7.15 27.13 7.97
CA VAL A 280 -8.02 28.31 7.98
C VAL A 280 -8.06 28.98 6.61
N SER A 281 -6.94 29.01 5.88
CA SER A 281 -6.89 29.56 4.52
C SER A 281 -7.57 28.67 3.46
N GLY A 282 -8.00 27.46 3.84
CA GLY A 282 -8.63 26.49 2.92
C GLY A 282 -7.68 25.93 1.87
N GLN A 283 -6.36 26.03 2.06
CA GLN A 283 -5.39 25.47 1.12
C GLN A 283 -5.37 23.94 1.23
N PRO A 284 -5.41 23.21 0.10
CA PRO A 284 -5.37 21.75 0.15
C PRO A 284 -3.99 21.28 0.59
N LEU A 285 -3.98 20.28 1.48
CA LEU A 285 -2.78 19.67 2.06
C LEU A 285 -2.68 18.21 1.59
N LEU A 286 -1.49 17.74 1.22
CA LEU A 286 -1.18 16.36 0.86
C LEU A 286 -0.19 15.78 1.86
N ILE A 287 -0.59 14.67 2.51
CA ILE A 287 0.24 13.92 3.45
C ILE A 287 0.39 12.50 2.91
N PHE A 288 1.63 12.02 2.88
CA PHE A 288 1.93 10.62 2.57
C PHE A 288 1.86 9.79 3.85
N LEU A 289 0.89 8.87 3.89
CA LEU A 289 0.69 7.97 5.03
C LEU A 289 1.54 6.70 4.95
N GLU A 290 2.09 6.38 3.79
CA GLU A 290 2.95 5.21 3.58
C GLU A 290 4.43 5.61 3.64
N GLU A 291 5.26 4.80 4.29
CA GLU A 291 6.71 4.97 4.28
C GLU A 291 7.30 4.58 2.91
N LEU A 292 8.40 5.21 2.48
CA LEU A 292 9.06 4.89 1.20
C LEU A 292 9.43 3.38 1.12
N PRO A 293 9.61 2.82 -0.09
CA PRO A 293 9.59 1.37 -0.35
C PRO A 293 10.80 0.58 0.17
N GLU A 294 11.53 1.07 1.17
CA GLU A 294 12.48 0.27 1.96
C GLU A 294 11.75 -0.66 2.95
N SER A 295 10.45 -0.44 3.18
CA SER A 295 9.62 -1.22 4.11
C SER A 295 8.92 -2.44 3.44
N PRO A 296 8.75 -3.57 4.17
CA PRO A 296 7.78 -4.62 3.82
C PRO A 296 6.33 -4.15 3.86
N GLY A 297 5.68 -4.20 2.70
CA GLY A 297 4.26 -3.87 2.56
C GLY A 297 3.96 -2.37 2.70
N PRO A 298 2.68 -2.00 2.64
CA PRO A 298 2.22 -0.62 2.86
C PRO A 298 2.30 -0.31 4.36
N ARG A 299 3.49 0.09 4.81
CA ARG A 299 3.74 0.48 6.20
C ARG A 299 3.38 1.94 6.43
N LEU A 300 2.82 2.23 7.60
CA LEU A 300 2.57 3.61 8.02
C LEU A 300 3.85 4.45 8.18
N SER A 301 3.80 5.68 7.70
CA SER A 301 4.87 6.66 7.85
C SER A 301 4.75 7.39 9.19
N ALA A 302 5.82 7.37 9.98
CA ALA A 302 5.89 8.15 11.22
C ALA A 302 5.79 9.66 10.96
N LEU A 303 6.38 10.14 9.86
CA LEU A 303 6.24 11.54 9.42
C LEU A 303 4.80 11.86 9.01
N GLY A 304 4.16 10.95 8.26
CA GLY A 304 2.76 11.10 7.85
C GLY A 304 1.81 11.20 9.05
N GLN A 305 2.00 10.33 10.04
CA GLN A 305 1.29 10.38 11.31
C GLN A 305 1.54 11.69 12.07
N ALA A 306 2.78 12.18 12.11
CA ALA A 306 3.10 13.46 12.77
C ALA A 306 2.33 14.65 12.16
N TRP A 307 2.32 14.76 10.82
CA TRP A 307 1.55 15.79 10.13
C TRP A 307 0.04 15.65 10.35
N LEU A 308 -0.47 14.42 10.31
CA LEU A 308 -1.88 14.15 10.59
C LEU A 308 -2.25 14.49 12.04
N GLY A 309 -1.34 14.27 12.99
CA GLY A 309 -1.49 14.65 14.39
C GLY A 309 -1.76 16.14 14.58
N PHE A 310 -1.01 17.00 13.89
CA PHE A 310 -1.27 18.45 13.92
C PHE A 310 -2.65 18.82 13.34
N VAL A 311 -3.10 18.12 12.28
CA VAL A 311 -4.43 18.34 11.69
C VAL A 311 -5.54 17.92 12.66
N VAL A 312 -5.41 16.76 13.30
CA VAL A 312 -6.37 16.26 14.30
C VAL A 312 -6.45 17.21 15.49
N GLN A 313 -5.30 17.68 16.00
CA GLN A 313 -5.24 18.63 17.09
C GLN A 313 -5.94 19.96 16.73
N ALA A 314 -5.73 20.50 15.53
CA ALA A 314 -6.36 21.74 15.09
C ALA A 314 -7.90 21.65 15.05
N VAL A 315 -8.45 20.50 14.64
CA VAL A 315 -9.90 20.26 14.63
C VAL A 315 -10.45 20.03 16.04
N GLN A 316 -9.76 19.25 16.88
CA GLN A 316 -10.18 19.00 18.27
C GLN A 316 -10.19 20.26 19.13
N VAL A 317 -9.21 21.15 18.94
CA VAL A 317 -9.14 22.46 19.62
C VAL A 317 -10.22 23.42 19.09
N GLY A 318 -10.79 23.14 17.90
CA GLY A 318 -11.85 23.95 17.30
C GLY A 318 -11.35 25.16 16.52
N ILE A 319 -10.09 25.19 16.08
CA ILE A 319 -9.56 26.25 15.20
C ILE A 319 -10.30 26.24 13.85
N VAL A 320 -10.60 25.04 13.36
CA VAL A 320 -11.44 24.81 12.19
C VAL A 320 -12.58 23.87 12.59
N PRO A 321 -13.83 24.12 12.19
CA PRO A 321 -14.97 23.30 12.59
C PRO A 321 -14.89 21.85 12.11
N ASP A 322 -14.32 21.62 10.92
CA ASP A 322 -14.12 20.29 10.34
C ASP A 322 -13.09 20.32 9.20
N ALA A 323 -12.49 19.17 8.88
CA ALA A 323 -11.60 18.98 7.74
C ALA A 323 -12.03 17.74 6.94
N LEU A 324 -12.06 17.85 5.60
CA LEU A 324 -12.43 16.75 4.72
C LEU A 324 -11.18 15.95 4.33
N LEU A 325 -11.15 14.69 4.73
CA LEU A 325 -10.09 13.75 4.40
C LEU A 325 -10.40 13.02 3.09
N VAL A 326 -9.44 12.98 2.17
CA VAL A 326 -9.55 12.28 0.90
C VAL A 326 -8.46 11.21 0.79
N PRO A 327 -8.80 9.92 0.92
CA PRO A 327 -7.86 8.84 0.64
C PRO A 327 -7.48 8.85 -0.85
N VAL A 328 -6.18 8.79 -1.13
CA VAL A 328 -5.62 8.78 -2.49
C VAL A 328 -4.74 7.55 -2.67
N ALA A 329 -4.88 6.90 -3.83
CA ALA A 329 -4.03 5.80 -4.21
C ALA A 329 -3.42 5.99 -5.60
N VAL A 330 -2.12 5.75 -5.70
CA VAL A 330 -1.36 5.77 -6.95
C VAL A 330 -0.89 4.37 -7.31
N THR A 331 -1.09 3.98 -8.56
CA THR A 331 -0.75 2.65 -9.09
C THR A 331 0.02 2.76 -10.41
N TYR A 332 0.98 1.86 -10.62
CA TYR A 332 1.90 1.86 -11.75
C TYR A 332 2.00 0.47 -12.35
N ASP A 333 2.09 0.33 -13.68
CA ASP A 333 2.38 -0.98 -14.28
C ASP A 333 3.76 -1.50 -13.85
N LEU A 334 4.74 -0.62 -13.77
CA LEU A 334 6.05 -0.95 -13.22
C LEU A 334 6.55 0.28 -12.48
N VAL A 335 7.03 0.08 -11.27
CA VAL A 335 7.66 1.15 -10.50
C VAL A 335 8.88 1.65 -11.29
N PRO A 336 9.02 2.96 -11.57
CA PRO A 336 10.18 3.47 -12.29
C PRO A 336 11.50 3.27 -11.52
N ASP A 337 12.22 2.18 -11.83
CA ASP A 337 13.48 1.78 -11.15
C ASP A 337 14.58 2.87 -11.20
N ALA A 338 14.58 3.72 -12.24
CA ALA A 338 15.65 4.70 -12.50
C ALA A 338 15.82 5.80 -11.42
N LEU A 339 14.83 5.99 -10.54
CA LEU A 339 14.95 6.89 -9.38
C LEU A 339 15.32 6.13 -8.08
N CYS A 340 15.15 4.80 -8.07
CA CYS A 340 15.40 3.93 -6.93
C CYS A 340 16.89 3.54 -6.83
N ASP A 341 17.56 3.29 -7.96
CA ASP A 341 19.03 3.07 -8.00
C ASP A 341 19.82 4.31 -7.57
N ILE A 342 19.25 5.51 -7.72
CA ILE A 342 19.83 6.77 -7.24
C ILE A 342 19.85 6.81 -5.70
N TYR A 343 19.00 6.03 -5.04
CA TYR A 343 18.84 5.98 -3.59
C TYR A 343 19.84 5.05 -2.90
N HIS A 344 20.24 3.95 -3.55
CA HIS A 344 21.30 3.07 -3.04
C HIS A 344 22.71 3.70 -3.12
N ALA A 345 22.86 4.81 -3.85
CA ALA A 345 24.03 5.67 -3.70
C ALA A 345 23.80 6.60 -2.51
N SER A 346 24.45 6.30 -1.38
CA SER A 346 24.41 7.00 -0.09
C SER A 346 24.93 8.46 -0.10
N ALA A 347 24.92 9.13 -1.26
CA ALA A 347 25.24 10.54 -1.41
C ALA A 347 24.01 11.32 -1.93
N PRO A 348 23.59 12.41 -1.27
CA PRO A 348 22.54 13.28 -1.78
C PRO A 348 23.04 13.97 -3.06
N LEU A 349 22.76 13.34 -4.20
CA LEU A 349 23.20 13.78 -5.52
C LEU A 349 22.57 15.15 -5.86
N GLY A 350 23.41 16.09 -6.32
CA GLY A 350 23.03 17.46 -6.62
C GLY A 350 21.96 17.59 -7.72
N LEU A 351 21.28 18.74 -7.76
CA LEU A 351 20.23 19.05 -8.73
C LEU A 351 20.66 18.77 -10.18
N TRP A 352 21.94 19.00 -10.49
CA TRP A 352 22.54 18.79 -11.81
C TRP A 352 22.74 17.33 -12.16
N THR A 353 23.11 16.47 -11.21
CA THR A 353 23.24 15.02 -11.46
C THR A 353 21.87 14.36 -11.57
N GLY A 354 20.87 14.80 -10.80
CA GLY A 354 19.47 14.42 -10.97
C GLY A 354 18.89 14.87 -12.31
N ALA A 355 19.13 16.13 -12.70
CA ALA A 355 18.72 16.65 -14.01
C ALA A 355 19.46 15.95 -15.17
N LEU A 356 20.74 15.60 -15.02
CA LEU A 356 21.50 14.80 -15.98
C LEU A 356 21.04 13.35 -16.04
N ALA A 357 20.61 12.74 -14.92
CA ALA A 357 20.03 11.40 -14.90
C ALA A 357 18.66 11.41 -15.58
N VAL A 358 17.84 12.43 -15.33
CA VAL A 358 16.58 12.68 -16.05
C VAL A 358 16.84 12.93 -17.53
N LEU A 359 17.82 13.74 -17.90
CA LEU A 359 18.20 13.93 -19.31
C LEU A 359 18.73 12.62 -19.92
N ARG A 360 19.67 11.93 -19.27
CA ARG A 360 20.18 10.63 -19.77
C ARG A 360 19.06 9.61 -19.92
N SER A 361 18.09 9.60 -19.00
CA SER A 361 16.88 8.78 -19.09
C SER A 361 16.01 9.22 -20.27
N LEU A 362 15.71 10.51 -20.41
CA LEU A 362 14.97 11.06 -21.55
C LEU A 362 15.64 10.73 -22.90
N TRP A 363 16.97 10.73 -22.93
CA TRP A 363 17.77 10.45 -24.13
C TRP A 363 17.92 8.95 -24.40
N SER A 364 18.06 8.11 -23.36
CA SER A 364 18.13 6.66 -23.51
C SER A 364 16.77 6.02 -23.82
N HIS A 365 15.68 6.63 -23.34
CA HIS A 365 14.30 6.20 -23.60
C HIS A 365 13.71 6.77 -24.90
N TRP A 366 14.40 7.72 -25.55
CA TRP A 366 13.94 8.26 -26.83
C TRP A 366 13.95 7.21 -27.98
N GLY A 367 14.61 6.06 -27.78
CA GLY A 367 14.64 4.92 -28.71
C GLY A 367 14.04 3.60 -28.20
N CYS A 368 13.74 3.47 -26.90
CA CYS A 368 13.21 2.24 -26.28
C CYS A 368 11.75 2.42 -25.86
N SER A 369 10.84 1.63 -26.43
CA SER A 369 9.37 1.72 -26.25
C SER A 369 8.87 1.24 -24.88
N ARG A 370 9.54 1.57 -23.77
CA ARG A 370 9.10 1.20 -22.40
C ARG A 370 8.38 2.37 -21.72
N ARG A 371 7.22 2.75 -22.25
CA ARG A 371 6.34 3.71 -21.59
C ARG A 371 5.48 2.98 -20.56
N ILE A 372 5.29 3.56 -19.39
CA ILE A 372 4.55 2.96 -18.27
C ILE A 372 3.12 3.55 -18.24
N CYS A 373 2.10 2.82 -17.78
CA CYS A 373 0.84 3.46 -17.42
C CYS A 373 0.77 3.66 -15.91
N SER A 374 0.18 4.78 -15.49
CA SER A 374 -0.19 4.96 -14.10
C SER A 374 -1.66 5.32 -13.97
N ARG A 375 -2.21 5.02 -12.80
CA ARG A 375 -3.60 5.32 -12.48
C ARG A 375 -3.70 5.87 -11.06
N VAL A 376 -4.44 6.96 -10.94
CA VAL A 376 -4.66 7.67 -9.68
C VAL A 376 -6.13 7.59 -9.32
N HIS A 377 -6.40 7.17 -8.09
CA HIS A 377 -7.72 7.01 -7.51
C HIS A 377 -7.90 8.00 -6.37
N LEU A 378 -9.03 8.71 -6.39
CA LEU A 378 -9.47 9.56 -5.29
C LEU A 378 -10.71 8.90 -4.69
N ALA A 379 -10.60 8.44 -3.45
CA ALA A 379 -11.73 7.89 -2.73
C ALA A 379 -12.68 9.00 -2.27
N GLN A 380 -13.84 8.59 -1.76
CA GLN A 380 -14.88 9.49 -1.27
C GLN A 380 -14.34 10.33 -0.10
N PRO A 381 -14.41 11.68 -0.19
CA PRO A 381 -14.08 12.55 0.91
C PRO A 381 -14.98 12.27 2.12
N PHE A 382 -14.41 12.31 3.33
CA PHE A 382 -15.18 12.17 4.56
C PHE A 382 -14.75 13.16 5.63
N SER A 383 -15.69 13.49 6.53
CA SER A 383 -15.49 14.42 7.65
C SER A 383 -14.58 13.83 8.71
N LEU A 384 -13.52 14.56 9.08
CA LEU A 384 -12.65 14.19 10.20
C LEU A 384 -13.41 14.28 11.52
N GLN A 385 -14.20 15.33 11.74
CA GLN A 385 -14.95 15.51 12.98
C GLN A 385 -15.96 14.37 13.18
N GLU A 386 -16.62 13.92 12.11
CA GLU A 386 -17.51 12.77 12.16
C GLU A 386 -16.77 11.50 12.60
N TYR A 387 -15.58 11.25 12.03
CA TYR A 387 -14.76 10.10 12.39
C TYR A 387 -14.30 10.15 13.85
N ILE A 388 -13.88 11.31 14.36
CA ILE A 388 -13.41 11.45 15.76
C ILE A 388 -14.53 11.11 16.74
N VAL A 389 -15.75 11.59 16.47
CA VAL A 389 -16.91 11.33 17.31
C VAL A 389 -17.28 9.84 17.32
N SER A 390 -17.26 9.18 16.17
CA SER A 390 -17.61 7.76 16.06
C SER A 390 -16.51 6.83 16.59
N ALA A 391 -15.24 7.14 16.31
CA ALA A 391 -14.11 6.28 16.63
C ALA A 391 -13.97 6.00 18.14
N ARG A 392 -14.35 6.95 19.01
CA ARG A 392 -14.31 6.78 20.48
C ARG A 392 -15.21 5.66 20.99
N SER A 393 -16.24 5.29 20.26
CA SER A 393 -17.15 4.19 20.63
C SER A 393 -16.63 2.79 20.25
N CYS A 394 -15.58 2.71 19.42
CA CYS A 394 -15.07 1.46 18.84
C CYS A 394 -13.74 1.00 19.47
N TRP A 395 -13.46 1.37 20.72
CA TRP A 395 -12.21 1.01 21.40
C TRP A 395 -12.38 -0.35 22.09
N GLY A 396 -11.97 -1.42 21.39
CA GLY A 396 -11.91 -2.77 21.95
C GLY A 396 -10.65 -3.02 22.79
N GLY A 397 -10.65 -4.10 23.56
CA GLY A 397 -9.48 -4.58 24.30
C GLY A 397 -8.37 -5.04 23.37
N ARG A 398 -7.12 -4.70 23.72
CA ARG A 398 -5.91 -5.00 22.95
C ARG A 398 -5.02 -5.97 23.69
N GLN A 399 -4.34 -6.82 22.94
CA GLN A 399 -3.34 -7.74 23.47
C GLN A 399 -2.12 -7.81 22.54
N THR A 400 -0.95 -8.03 23.12
CA THR A 400 0.30 -8.16 22.35
C THR A 400 0.34 -9.49 21.61
N LEU A 401 1.12 -9.57 20.52
CA LEU A 401 1.25 -10.81 19.76
C LEU A 401 1.81 -11.97 20.61
N GLU A 402 2.72 -11.68 21.54
CA GLU A 402 3.21 -12.64 22.53
C GLU A 402 2.07 -13.25 23.35
N GLN A 403 1.15 -12.44 23.89
CA GLN A 403 -0.01 -12.93 24.66
C GLN A 403 -0.98 -13.76 23.81
N LEU A 404 -1.13 -13.41 22.53
CA LEU A 404 -2.08 -14.04 21.61
C LEU A 404 -1.60 -15.39 21.06
N LEU A 405 -0.33 -15.48 20.65
CA LEU A 405 0.18 -16.64 19.89
C LEU A 405 1.22 -17.48 20.63
N GLN A 406 2.08 -16.89 21.45
CA GLN A 406 3.14 -17.63 22.14
C GLN A 406 2.62 -18.82 22.96
N PRO A 407 1.57 -18.70 23.80
CA PRO A 407 1.07 -19.85 24.57
C PRO A 407 0.49 -20.95 23.67
N ILE A 408 -0.01 -20.60 22.49
CA ILE A 408 -0.57 -21.56 21.52
C ILE A 408 0.56 -22.28 20.78
N VAL A 409 1.57 -21.54 20.31
CA VAL A 409 2.76 -22.11 19.66
C VAL A 409 3.50 -23.07 20.60
N LEU A 410 3.56 -22.74 21.88
CA LEU A 410 4.17 -23.60 22.90
C LEU A 410 3.26 -24.76 23.34
N GLY A 411 2.01 -24.82 22.89
CA GLY A 411 1.04 -25.88 23.23
C GLY A 411 0.47 -25.78 24.65
N GLN A 412 0.53 -24.60 25.27
CA GLN A 412 0.06 -24.33 26.63
C GLN A 412 -1.43 -23.96 26.68
N CYS A 413 -1.97 -23.37 25.60
CA CYS A 413 -3.37 -22.95 25.49
C CYS A 413 -4.00 -23.38 24.16
N THR A 414 -5.30 -23.67 24.17
CA THR A 414 -6.10 -24.01 22.98
C THR A 414 -7.18 -22.96 22.66
N ALA A 415 -7.45 -22.04 23.59
CA ALA A 415 -8.37 -20.92 23.39
C ALA A 415 -7.63 -19.76 22.70
N VAL A 416 -8.17 -19.30 21.57
CA VAL A 416 -7.69 -18.10 20.88
C VAL A 416 -8.57 -16.94 21.35
N PRO A 417 -8.02 -15.92 22.04
CA PRO A 417 -8.82 -14.78 22.46
C PRO A 417 -9.26 -13.93 21.25
N ASP A 418 -10.52 -13.52 21.23
CA ASP A 418 -11.11 -12.66 20.19
C ASP A 418 -10.78 -11.18 20.43
N THR A 419 -9.50 -10.83 20.52
CA THR A 419 -9.04 -9.45 20.80
C THR A 419 -8.25 -8.88 19.62
N GLU A 420 -8.20 -7.55 19.54
CA GLU A 420 -7.39 -6.88 18.52
C GLU A 420 -5.90 -7.06 18.86
N LYS A 421 -5.14 -7.49 17.85
CA LYS A 421 -3.67 -7.55 17.90
C LYS A 421 -3.13 -6.12 18.03
N GLU A 422 -2.25 -5.88 19.00
CA GLU A 422 -1.45 -4.67 19.05
C GLU A 422 -0.10 -4.93 18.37
N GLN A 423 0.16 -4.22 17.27
CA GLN A 423 1.41 -4.34 16.51
C GLN A 423 1.87 -2.95 16.06
N GLU A 424 2.91 -2.44 16.72
CA GLU A 424 3.44 -1.10 16.48
C GLU A 424 4.84 -1.18 15.89
N TRP A 425 4.92 -0.99 14.58
CA TRP A 425 6.19 -0.98 13.84
C TRP A 425 6.67 0.42 13.46
N THR A 426 5.82 1.43 13.64
CA THR A 426 6.16 2.82 13.36
C THR A 426 6.89 3.46 14.53
N PRO A 427 8.10 4.01 14.35
CA PRO A 427 8.79 4.72 15.43
C PRO A 427 7.99 5.95 15.84
N ILE A 428 7.92 6.21 17.15
CA ILE A 428 7.20 7.39 17.65
C ILE A 428 8.07 8.63 17.47
N THR A 429 7.63 9.58 16.64
CA THR A 429 8.33 10.86 16.43
C THR A 429 8.03 11.85 17.56
N GLY A 430 8.96 12.78 17.83
CA GLY A 430 8.82 13.84 18.84
C GLY A 430 7.50 14.63 18.79
N PRO A 431 6.92 14.95 17.60
CA PRO A 431 5.61 15.59 17.50
C PRO A 431 4.44 14.71 17.93
N LEU A 432 4.48 13.41 17.62
CA LEU A 432 3.44 12.46 18.05
C LEU A 432 3.49 12.23 19.56
N LEU A 433 4.70 12.10 20.12
CA LEU A 433 4.90 11.97 21.57
C LEU A 433 4.38 13.18 22.37
N ALA A 434 4.26 14.35 21.74
CA ALA A 434 3.73 15.55 22.39
C ALA A 434 2.20 15.52 22.56
N LEU A 435 1.49 14.65 21.83
CA LEU A 435 0.05 14.48 21.94
C LEU A 435 -0.30 13.60 23.14
N LYS A 436 -1.54 13.72 23.63
CA LYS A 436 -2.07 12.80 24.65
C LYS A 436 -2.14 11.38 24.10
N GLU A 437 -2.03 10.37 24.95
CA GLU A 437 -2.06 8.95 24.53
C GLU A 437 -3.33 8.61 23.72
N GLU A 438 -4.48 9.13 24.14
CA GLU A 438 -5.75 9.00 23.41
C GLU A 438 -5.68 9.54 21.98
N ASP A 439 -5.03 10.69 21.79
CA ASP A 439 -4.89 11.37 20.50
C ASP A 439 -3.85 10.66 19.62
N GLN A 440 -2.77 10.15 20.21
CA GLN A 440 -1.79 9.31 19.51
C GLN A 440 -2.48 8.06 18.93
N LEU A 441 -3.29 7.41 19.76
CA LEU A 441 -4.05 6.21 19.40
C LEU A 441 -5.10 6.50 18.32
N LEU A 442 -5.79 7.64 18.41
CA LEU A 442 -6.73 8.12 17.40
C LEU A 442 -6.03 8.37 16.06
N VAL A 443 -4.89 9.05 16.04
CA VAL A 443 -4.10 9.34 14.82
C VAL A 443 -3.62 8.04 14.17
N ARG A 444 -3.13 7.08 14.97
CA ARG A 444 -2.71 5.76 14.47
C ARG A 444 -3.86 5.02 13.81
N ARG A 445 -4.99 4.87 14.52
CA ARG A 445 -6.19 4.21 13.98
C ARG A 445 -6.72 4.90 12.73
N LEU A 446 -6.80 6.23 12.74
CA LEU A 446 -7.20 7.01 11.56
C LEU A 446 -6.26 6.76 10.38
N SER A 447 -4.95 6.73 10.62
CA SER A 447 -3.94 6.45 9.60
C SER A 447 -4.11 5.04 9.01
N CYS A 448 -4.28 4.01 9.85
CA CYS A 448 -4.57 2.64 9.39
C CYS A 448 -5.86 2.59 8.55
N HIS A 449 -6.92 3.24 9.04
CA HIS A 449 -8.23 3.25 8.39
C HIS A 449 -8.17 3.90 7.01
N VAL A 450 -7.48 5.04 6.88
CA VAL A 450 -7.30 5.73 5.61
C VAL A 450 -6.38 4.96 4.68
N LEU A 451 -5.28 4.39 5.19
CA LEU A 451 -4.37 3.58 4.38
C LEU A 451 -5.09 2.35 3.80
N SER A 452 -5.88 1.66 4.61
CA SER A 452 -6.75 0.55 4.18
C SER A 452 -7.73 1.00 3.09
N ALA A 453 -8.37 2.18 3.26
CA ALA A 453 -9.26 2.74 2.25
C ALA A 453 -8.53 3.12 0.95
N SER A 454 -7.32 3.68 1.04
CA SER A 454 -6.48 3.99 -0.13
C SER A 454 -6.09 2.72 -0.87
N VAL A 455 -5.53 1.72 -0.19
CA VAL A 455 -5.14 0.43 -0.82
C VAL A 455 -6.36 -0.30 -1.40
N GLY A 456 -7.49 -0.31 -0.69
CA GLY A 456 -8.75 -0.89 -1.19
C GLY A 456 -9.34 -0.14 -2.40
N SER A 457 -8.98 1.14 -2.61
CA SER A 457 -9.40 1.93 -3.77
C SER A 457 -8.45 1.83 -4.97
N ALA A 458 -7.26 1.26 -4.77
CA ALA A 458 -6.22 1.14 -5.79
C ALA A 458 -6.65 0.18 -6.92
N ALA A 459 -6.28 0.51 -8.16
CA ALA A 459 -6.54 -0.39 -9.28
C ALA A 459 -5.41 -1.40 -9.47
N VAL A 460 -5.80 -2.64 -9.79
CA VAL A 460 -4.84 -3.68 -10.16
C VAL A 460 -4.34 -3.43 -11.59
N MET A 461 -3.02 -3.35 -11.75
CA MET A 461 -2.38 -3.08 -13.04
C MET A 461 -2.17 -4.36 -13.86
N SER A 462 -1.91 -4.22 -15.16
CA SER A 462 -1.85 -5.35 -16.09
C SER A 462 -0.67 -6.30 -15.82
N THR A 463 0.43 -5.75 -15.33
CA THR A 463 1.66 -6.45 -14.95
C THR A 463 1.48 -7.27 -13.68
N ALA A 464 0.70 -6.80 -12.70
CA ALA A 464 0.39 -7.55 -11.48
C ALA A 464 -0.38 -8.84 -11.81
N ILE A 465 -1.46 -8.74 -12.60
CA ILE A 465 -2.23 -9.91 -13.07
C ILE A 465 -1.33 -10.88 -13.85
N MET A 466 -0.50 -10.35 -14.76
CA MET A 466 0.44 -11.16 -15.54
C MET A 466 1.46 -11.89 -14.66
N ALA A 467 2.05 -11.18 -13.69
CA ALA A 467 3.03 -11.75 -12.77
C ALA A 467 2.40 -12.86 -11.91
N THR A 468 1.20 -12.65 -11.38
CA THR A 468 0.46 -13.66 -10.62
C THR A 468 0.17 -14.92 -11.44
N LEU A 469 -0.30 -14.78 -12.68
CA LEU A 469 -0.60 -15.93 -13.54
C LEU A 469 0.68 -16.71 -13.89
N LEU A 470 1.77 -16.02 -14.22
CA LEU A 470 3.04 -16.67 -14.55
C LEU A 470 3.67 -17.35 -13.32
N LEU A 471 3.54 -16.75 -12.14
CA LEU A 471 4.18 -17.25 -10.92
C LEU A 471 3.39 -18.37 -10.24
N PHE A 472 2.07 -18.25 -10.12
CA PHE A 472 1.28 -19.19 -9.32
C PHE A 472 0.49 -20.21 -10.13
N LYS A 473 0.23 -19.95 -11.42
CA LYS A 473 -0.53 -20.88 -12.29
C LYS A 473 0.33 -21.51 -13.39
N HIS A 474 1.23 -20.75 -14.02
CA HIS A 474 1.95 -21.15 -15.23
C HIS A 474 3.47 -21.13 -15.11
N GLN A 475 4.02 -21.67 -14.02
CA GLN A 475 5.48 -21.71 -13.79
C GLN A 475 6.26 -22.44 -14.91
N LYS A 476 5.65 -23.46 -15.52
CA LYS A 476 6.24 -24.23 -16.64
C LYS A 476 6.12 -23.54 -18.01
N GLY A 477 5.43 -22.39 -18.06
CA GLY A 477 5.13 -21.65 -19.29
C GLY A 477 3.71 -21.92 -19.81
N VAL A 478 3.25 -21.00 -20.66
CA VAL A 478 1.88 -20.98 -21.21
C VAL A 478 1.84 -20.35 -22.59
N PHE A 479 0.95 -20.82 -23.45
CA PHE A 479 0.71 -20.20 -24.76
C PHE A 479 -0.05 -18.89 -24.61
N LEU A 480 0.29 -17.89 -25.43
CA LEU A 480 -0.36 -16.57 -25.38
C LEU A 480 -1.88 -16.67 -25.61
N SER A 481 -2.35 -17.60 -26.46
CA SER A 481 -3.78 -17.86 -26.68
C SER A 481 -4.51 -18.28 -25.40
N GLN A 482 -3.95 -19.23 -24.64
CA GLN A 482 -4.50 -19.68 -23.36
C GLN A 482 -4.40 -18.60 -22.29
N LEU A 483 -3.26 -17.89 -22.24
CA LEU A 483 -3.01 -16.81 -21.30
C LEU A 483 -4.01 -15.65 -21.45
N LEU A 484 -4.51 -15.39 -22.66
CA LEU A 484 -5.58 -14.40 -22.88
C LEU A 484 -6.87 -14.79 -22.15
N GLY A 485 -7.27 -16.06 -22.22
CA GLY A 485 -8.46 -16.55 -21.52
C GLY A 485 -8.31 -16.44 -20.00
N GLU A 486 -7.17 -16.88 -19.48
CA GLU A 486 -6.85 -16.86 -18.05
C GLU A 486 -6.73 -15.44 -17.50
N PHE A 487 -6.14 -14.52 -18.26
CA PHE A 487 -6.09 -13.11 -17.91
C PHE A 487 -7.48 -12.48 -17.86
N SER A 488 -8.36 -12.81 -18.82
CA SER A 488 -9.75 -12.33 -18.81
C SER A 488 -10.50 -12.87 -17.59
N TRP A 489 -10.36 -14.16 -17.29
CA TRP A 489 -10.97 -14.77 -16.11
C TRP A 489 -10.53 -14.06 -14.82
N LEU A 490 -9.22 -13.90 -14.60
CA LEU A 490 -8.72 -13.25 -13.38
C LEU A 490 -9.14 -11.77 -13.29
N THR A 491 -9.23 -11.08 -14.44
CA THR A 491 -9.78 -9.71 -14.49
C THR A 491 -11.23 -9.66 -14.03
N GLU A 492 -12.03 -10.66 -14.39
CA GLU A 492 -13.44 -10.74 -13.99
C GLU A 492 -13.60 -11.04 -12.50
N GLU A 493 -12.79 -11.96 -11.97
CA GLU A 493 -12.74 -12.26 -10.53
C GLU A 493 -12.40 -11.02 -9.68
N ILE A 494 -11.49 -10.16 -10.16
CA ILE A 494 -11.15 -8.89 -9.51
C ILE A 494 -12.37 -7.95 -9.48
N LEU A 495 -13.05 -7.80 -10.62
CA LEU A 495 -14.22 -6.92 -10.74
C LEU A 495 -15.41 -7.42 -9.89
N LEU A 496 -15.63 -8.74 -9.83
CA LEU A 496 -16.68 -9.36 -9.01
C LEU A 496 -16.48 -9.09 -7.52
N ARG A 497 -15.23 -8.99 -7.06
CA ARG A 497 -14.87 -8.64 -5.68
C ARG A 497 -14.97 -7.15 -5.37
N GLY A 498 -15.39 -6.34 -6.35
CA GLY A 498 -15.60 -4.91 -6.16
C GLY A 498 -14.34 -4.07 -6.30
N PHE A 499 -13.24 -4.63 -6.83
CA PHE A 499 -12.03 -3.90 -7.17
C PHE A 499 -12.04 -3.47 -8.63
N ASP A 500 -11.19 -2.52 -9.01
CA ASP A 500 -11.07 -2.04 -10.40
C ASP A 500 -9.69 -2.35 -10.98
N VAL A 501 -9.59 -2.33 -12.31
CA VAL A 501 -8.38 -2.63 -13.07
C VAL A 501 -7.86 -1.42 -13.83
N GLY A 502 -6.54 -1.22 -13.81
CA GLY A 502 -5.87 0.00 -14.27
C GLY A 502 -5.80 0.22 -15.78
N PHE A 503 -6.49 -0.62 -16.55
CA PHE A 503 -6.37 -0.67 -18.00
C PHE A 503 -7.71 -0.87 -18.71
N SER A 504 -7.73 -0.57 -20.01
CA SER A 504 -8.87 -0.79 -20.91
C SER A 504 -8.37 -0.96 -22.35
N GLY A 505 -9.22 -1.46 -23.25
CA GLY A 505 -8.91 -1.65 -24.67
C GLY A 505 -8.71 -3.11 -25.08
N GLN A 506 -8.02 -3.34 -26.19
CA GLN A 506 -7.86 -4.68 -26.76
C GLN A 506 -6.87 -5.54 -25.95
N LEU A 507 -7.36 -6.68 -25.44
CA LEU A 507 -6.60 -7.58 -24.56
C LEU A 507 -5.26 -8.05 -25.17
N ARG A 508 -5.24 -8.42 -26.45
CA ARG A 508 -3.99 -8.86 -27.12
C ARG A 508 -2.91 -7.79 -27.12
N SER A 509 -3.28 -6.53 -27.27
CA SER A 509 -2.35 -5.39 -27.24
C SER A 509 -1.87 -5.12 -25.82
N LEU A 510 -2.77 -5.23 -24.84
CA LEU A 510 -2.45 -5.14 -23.42
C LEU A 510 -1.41 -6.18 -22.99
N LEU A 511 -1.64 -7.46 -23.31
CA LEU A 511 -0.71 -8.53 -22.92
C LEU A 511 0.65 -8.37 -23.58
N LYS A 512 0.70 -7.97 -24.85
CA LYS A 512 1.98 -7.66 -25.52
C LYS A 512 2.71 -6.52 -24.83
N HIS A 513 1.98 -5.50 -24.38
CA HIS A 513 2.55 -4.37 -23.65
C HIS A 513 3.08 -4.81 -22.27
N SER A 514 2.29 -5.54 -21.47
CA SER A 514 2.74 -6.03 -20.16
C SER A 514 3.92 -6.99 -20.27
N LEU A 515 3.93 -7.89 -21.26
CA LEU A 515 5.09 -8.75 -21.55
C LEU A 515 6.33 -7.96 -22.01
N SER A 516 6.14 -6.82 -22.69
CA SER A 516 7.26 -5.93 -23.06
C SER A 516 7.90 -5.26 -21.85
N LEU A 517 7.11 -4.93 -20.82
CA LEU A 517 7.58 -4.40 -19.55
C LEU A 517 8.30 -5.50 -18.74
N LEU A 518 7.76 -6.72 -18.73
CA LEU A 518 8.32 -7.87 -18.01
C LEU A 518 9.42 -8.63 -18.78
N ARG A 519 9.93 -8.08 -19.90
CA ARG A 519 10.90 -8.75 -20.79
C ARG A 519 12.19 -9.22 -20.08
N ALA A 520 12.59 -8.56 -19.00
CA ALA A 520 13.76 -8.98 -18.21
C ALA A 520 13.54 -10.33 -17.50
N HIS A 521 12.30 -10.61 -17.10
CA HIS A 521 11.91 -11.74 -16.24
C HIS A 521 11.24 -12.89 -17.01
N VAL A 522 10.94 -12.69 -18.31
CA VAL A 522 10.18 -13.64 -19.13
C VAL A 522 10.92 -13.93 -20.43
N ALA A 523 10.95 -15.20 -20.84
CA ALA A 523 11.40 -15.64 -22.15
C ALA A 523 10.19 -15.83 -23.08
N LEU A 524 10.30 -15.29 -24.29
CA LEU A 524 9.27 -15.39 -25.32
C LEU A 524 9.81 -16.28 -26.45
N LEU A 525 9.19 -17.45 -26.64
CA LEU A 525 9.59 -18.44 -27.63
C LEU A 525 8.52 -18.51 -28.72
N HIS A 526 8.91 -18.29 -29.98
CA HIS A 526 7.97 -18.37 -31.10
C HIS A 526 7.89 -19.80 -31.64
N ILE A 527 6.69 -20.34 -31.73
CA ILE A 527 6.44 -21.67 -32.26
C ILE A 527 5.96 -21.56 -33.71
N ARG A 528 6.33 -22.54 -34.55
CA ARG A 528 6.06 -22.55 -36.01
C ARG A 528 4.57 -22.42 -36.39
N GLN A 529 3.64 -22.61 -35.45
CA GLN A 529 2.19 -22.45 -35.62
C GLN A 529 1.68 -21.01 -35.41
N GLY A 530 2.56 -20.02 -35.20
CA GLY A 530 2.17 -18.62 -35.09
C GLY A 530 1.82 -18.15 -33.67
N ASP A 531 1.81 -19.05 -32.68
CA ASP A 531 1.61 -18.70 -31.28
C ASP A 531 2.95 -18.44 -30.54
N LEU A 532 2.85 -17.70 -29.44
CA LEU A 532 3.98 -17.28 -28.60
C LEU A 532 3.91 -18.05 -27.28
N LEU A 533 4.93 -18.86 -26.99
CA LEU A 533 5.08 -19.49 -25.69
C LEU A 533 5.78 -18.51 -24.74
N VAL A 534 5.13 -18.25 -23.62
CA VAL A 534 5.60 -17.34 -22.57
C VAL A 534 6.09 -18.19 -21.41
N VAL A 535 7.37 -18.07 -21.06
CA VAL A 535 7.99 -18.85 -19.98
C VAL A 535 8.66 -17.90 -18.98
N PRO A 536 8.34 -17.96 -17.67
CA PRO A 536 9.07 -17.20 -16.67
C PRO A 536 10.53 -17.68 -16.60
N ARG A 537 11.48 -16.75 -16.53
CA ARG A 537 12.91 -17.12 -16.43
C ARG A 537 13.21 -17.58 -15.00
N PRO A 538 13.82 -18.77 -14.81
CA PRO A 538 14.27 -19.17 -13.48
C PRO A 538 15.38 -18.23 -12.98
N GLY A 539 15.40 -17.98 -11.67
CA GLY A 539 16.41 -17.14 -11.02
C GLY A 539 15.82 -15.93 -10.28
N PRO A 540 16.64 -14.92 -9.94
CA PRO A 540 16.24 -13.79 -9.08
C PRO A 540 15.14 -12.91 -9.70
N GLY A 541 14.89 -13.05 -11.01
CA GLY A 541 13.79 -12.37 -11.69
C GLY A 541 12.40 -12.79 -11.17
N LEU A 542 12.27 -13.99 -10.59
CA LEU A 542 11.02 -14.44 -9.98
C LEU A 542 10.67 -13.65 -8.72
N THR A 543 11.65 -13.12 -7.99
CA THR A 543 11.41 -12.24 -6.83
C THR A 543 10.72 -10.93 -7.26
N GLN A 544 11.05 -10.41 -8.44
CA GLN A 544 10.35 -9.24 -8.99
C GLN A 544 8.91 -9.58 -9.39
N LEU A 545 8.67 -10.77 -9.97
CA LEU A 545 7.31 -11.23 -10.26
C LEU A 545 6.51 -11.44 -8.97
N ALA A 546 7.13 -11.96 -7.91
CA ALA A 546 6.50 -12.09 -6.59
C ALA A 546 6.10 -10.73 -6.03
N ARG A 547 6.99 -9.73 -6.09
CA ARG A 547 6.69 -8.34 -5.69
C ARG A 547 5.52 -7.73 -6.47
N LEU A 548 5.45 -7.93 -7.78
CA LEU A 548 4.33 -7.46 -8.59
C LEU A 548 3.03 -8.21 -8.29
N SER A 549 3.11 -9.52 -8.03
CA SER A 549 1.94 -10.33 -7.69
C SER A 549 1.32 -9.94 -6.34
N ALA A 550 2.13 -9.39 -5.41
CA ALA A 550 1.65 -8.91 -4.12
C ALA A 550 0.65 -7.74 -4.24
N GLU A 551 0.64 -6.98 -5.35
CA GLU A 551 -0.37 -5.94 -5.60
C GLU A 551 -1.78 -6.53 -5.78
N LEU A 552 -1.89 -7.82 -6.13
CA LEU A 552 -3.17 -8.51 -6.25
C LEU A 552 -3.69 -9.01 -4.89
N LEU A 553 -2.82 -9.14 -3.89
CA LEU A 553 -3.15 -9.76 -2.62
C LEU A 553 -4.36 -9.10 -1.91
N PRO A 554 -4.49 -7.76 -1.82
CA PRO A 554 -5.65 -7.13 -1.16
C PRO A 554 -7.01 -7.55 -1.74
N VAL A 555 -7.06 -7.97 -3.01
CA VAL A 555 -8.29 -8.42 -3.67
C VAL A 555 -8.74 -9.77 -3.15
N PHE A 556 -7.80 -10.68 -2.92
CA PHE A 556 -8.06 -12.09 -2.55
C PHE A 556 -7.65 -12.41 -1.11
N LEU A 557 -7.30 -11.41 -0.31
CA LEU A 557 -6.67 -11.62 1.00
C LEU A 557 -7.54 -12.46 1.94
N SER A 558 -8.82 -12.11 2.08
CA SER A 558 -9.74 -12.84 2.94
C SER A 558 -9.90 -14.31 2.50
N GLU A 559 -10.02 -14.54 1.19
CA GLU A 559 -10.11 -15.87 0.60
C GLU A 559 -8.80 -16.66 0.74
N ALA A 560 -7.66 -16.02 0.59
CA ALA A 560 -6.34 -16.64 0.76
C ALA A 560 -6.08 -17.01 2.22
N VAL A 561 -6.44 -16.15 3.18
CA VAL A 561 -6.41 -16.45 4.62
C VAL A 561 -7.32 -17.64 4.91
N GLY A 562 -8.54 -17.63 4.38
CA GLY A 562 -9.48 -18.74 4.53
C GLY A 562 -8.96 -20.05 3.96
N ALA A 563 -8.39 -20.04 2.75
CA ALA A 563 -7.85 -21.22 2.10
C ALA A 563 -6.63 -21.79 2.86
N CYS A 564 -5.71 -20.93 3.30
CA CYS A 564 -4.59 -21.33 4.15
C CYS A 564 -5.05 -21.86 5.52
N ALA A 565 -6.09 -21.28 6.13
CA ALA A 565 -6.66 -21.78 7.39
C ALA A 565 -7.31 -23.16 7.23
N VAL A 566 -8.05 -23.39 6.15
CA VAL A 566 -8.57 -24.72 5.79
C VAL A 566 -7.40 -25.70 5.59
N ARG A 567 -6.34 -25.29 4.91
CA ARG A 567 -5.12 -26.09 4.76
C ARG A 567 -4.50 -26.46 6.12
N GLY A 568 -4.46 -25.52 7.06
CA GLY A 568 -4.03 -25.76 8.44
C GLY A 568 -4.84 -26.83 9.15
N LEU A 569 -6.17 -26.87 8.98
CA LEU A 569 -7.02 -27.94 9.54
C LEU A 569 -6.79 -29.30 8.87
N LEU A 570 -6.50 -29.30 7.57
CA LEU A 570 -6.22 -30.51 6.82
C LEU A 570 -4.82 -31.06 7.10
N ALA A 571 -3.88 -30.19 7.51
CA ALA A 571 -2.53 -30.58 7.86
C ALA A 571 -2.56 -31.60 9.02
N GLY A 572 -2.05 -32.80 8.76
CA GLY A 572 -2.06 -33.91 9.71
C GLY A 572 -3.29 -34.84 9.64
N ARG A 573 -4.40 -34.41 9.03
CA ARG A 573 -5.58 -35.27 8.76
C ARG A 573 -5.54 -35.93 7.38
N VAL A 574 -4.92 -35.27 6.40
CA VAL A 574 -4.74 -35.77 5.02
C VAL A 574 -3.28 -35.55 4.59
N PRO A 575 -2.61 -36.53 3.95
CA PRO A 575 -1.26 -36.32 3.45
C PRO A 575 -1.24 -35.17 2.42
N PRO A 576 -0.16 -34.36 2.38
CA PRO A 576 -0.08 -33.16 1.55
C PRO A 576 -0.26 -33.41 0.04
N GLN A 577 -0.08 -34.64 -0.42
CA GLN A 577 -0.19 -35.08 -1.82
C GLN A 577 -1.44 -35.95 -2.10
N GLY A 578 -2.39 -36.04 -1.15
CA GLY A 578 -3.61 -36.84 -1.33
C GLY A 578 -4.55 -36.23 -2.38
N PRO A 579 -5.31 -37.06 -3.13
CA PRO A 579 -6.30 -36.57 -4.09
C PRO A 579 -7.34 -35.64 -3.43
N TRP A 580 -7.72 -34.57 -4.13
CA TRP A 580 -8.71 -33.56 -3.71
C TRP A 580 -10.04 -34.17 -3.24
N GLU A 581 -10.37 -35.33 -3.80
CA GLU A 581 -11.54 -36.15 -3.45
C GLU A 581 -11.55 -36.57 -1.96
N LEU A 582 -10.39 -36.83 -1.35
CA LEU A 582 -10.28 -37.18 0.08
C LEU A 582 -10.47 -35.94 0.98
N GLN A 583 -10.16 -34.75 0.48
CA GLN A 583 -10.30 -33.49 1.21
C GLN A 583 -11.77 -33.02 1.22
N GLY A 584 -12.54 -33.35 0.18
CA GLY A 584 -13.98 -33.06 0.08
C GLY A 584 -14.89 -33.90 0.97
N ILE A 585 -14.39 -34.98 1.60
CA ILE A 585 -15.18 -35.86 2.49
C ILE A 585 -15.16 -35.37 3.94
N LEU A 586 -14.14 -34.60 4.33
CA LEU A 586 -13.97 -34.16 5.72
C LEU A 586 -14.96 -33.05 6.08
N LEU A 587 -15.68 -33.26 7.18
CA LEU A 587 -16.51 -32.24 7.82
C LEU A 587 -15.61 -31.28 8.61
N LEU A 588 -15.68 -29.99 8.28
CA LEU A 588 -14.99 -28.91 8.97
C LEU A 588 -16.00 -28.18 9.87
N SER A 589 -15.74 -28.14 11.18
CA SER A 589 -16.60 -27.37 12.08
C SER A 589 -16.33 -25.87 11.95
N GLN A 590 -17.38 -25.06 12.08
CA GLN A 590 -17.27 -23.61 12.04
C GLN A 590 -16.31 -23.07 13.12
N ASN A 591 -16.35 -23.66 14.32
CA ASN A 591 -15.51 -23.23 15.44
C ASN A 591 -14.02 -23.55 15.22
N GLU A 592 -13.68 -24.72 14.66
CA GLU A 592 -12.29 -25.04 14.29
C GLU A 592 -11.78 -24.12 13.17
N LEU A 593 -12.62 -23.83 12.17
CA LEU A 593 -12.29 -22.89 11.10
C LEU A 593 -12.05 -21.49 11.64
N TYR A 594 -12.93 -20.98 12.51
CA TYR A 594 -12.74 -19.69 13.16
C TYR A 594 -11.42 -19.61 13.90
N ARG A 595 -11.09 -20.63 14.70
CA ARG A 595 -9.81 -20.69 15.42
C ARG A 595 -8.62 -20.62 14.47
N GLN A 596 -8.62 -21.39 13.38
CA GLN A 596 -7.51 -21.35 12.43
C GLN A 596 -7.40 -20.04 11.65
N ILE A 597 -8.53 -19.42 11.30
CA ILE A 597 -8.54 -18.10 10.66
C ILE A 597 -7.94 -17.06 11.62
N LEU A 598 -8.33 -17.08 12.90
CA LEU A 598 -7.78 -16.18 13.92
C LEU A 598 -6.27 -16.39 14.11
N LEU A 599 -5.80 -17.63 14.20
CA LEU A 599 -4.36 -17.92 14.32
C LEU A 599 -3.57 -17.35 13.16
N LEU A 600 -4.04 -17.55 11.93
CA LEU A 600 -3.38 -17.02 10.74
C LEU A 600 -3.47 -15.48 10.67
N MET A 601 -4.62 -14.90 11.03
CA MET A 601 -4.81 -13.45 11.12
C MET A 601 -3.85 -12.82 12.13
N HIS A 602 -3.64 -13.44 13.30
CA HIS A 602 -2.67 -12.95 14.27
C HIS A 602 -1.23 -13.13 13.80
N LEU A 603 -0.90 -14.21 13.09
CA LEU A 603 0.43 -14.45 12.55
C LEU A 603 0.79 -13.43 11.46
N LEU A 604 -0.15 -13.08 10.60
CA LEU A 604 0.08 -12.15 9.51
C LEU A 604 0.33 -10.71 10.02
N PRO A 605 1.24 -9.95 9.38
CA PRO A 605 1.46 -8.53 9.69
C PRO A 605 0.20 -7.69 9.48
N GLN A 606 -0.03 -6.72 10.37
CA GLN A 606 -1.14 -5.77 10.21
C GLN A 606 -1.01 -4.90 8.97
N ASP A 607 0.22 -4.51 8.61
CA ASP A 607 0.51 -3.77 7.37
C ASP A 607 0.10 -4.55 6.11
N LEU A 608 0.10 -5.89 6.17
CA LEU A 608 -0.36 -6.74 5.07
C LEU A 608 -1.88 -6.91 5.09
N LEU A 609 -2.45 -7.15 6.27
CA LEU A 609 -3.88 -7.40 6.42
C LEU A 609 -4.72 -6.16 6.15
N LEU A 610 -4.20 -4.98 6.51
CA LEU A 610 -4.89 -3.69 6.44
C LEU A 610 -6.32 -3.73 6.97
N LEU A 611 -6.51 -4.51 8.05
CA LEU A 611 -7.78 -4.60 8.77
C LEU A 611 -8.22 -3.21 9.19
N LYS A 612 -9.48 -2.88 8.90
CA LYS A 612 -10.04 -1.61 9.35
C LYS A 612 -10.13 -1.65 10.88
N PRO A 613 -9.66 -0.61 11.60
CA PRO A 613 -9.70 -0.60 13.07
C PRO A 613 -11.10 -0.56 13.68
N CYS A 614 -12.15 -0.43 12.85
CA CYS A 614 -13.54 -0.54 13.25
C CYS A 614 -14.14 -1.94 13.02
N GLN A 615 -13.38 -2.87 12.43
CA GLN A 615 -13.81 -4.23 12.16
C GLN A 615 -13.26 -5.15 13.26
N SER A 616 -14.15 -5.84 13.98
CA SER A 616 -13.74 -6.85 14.96
C SER A 616 -13.16 -8.08 14.27
N SER A 617 -12.33 -8.83 15.01
CA SER A 617 -11.79 -10.12 14.58
C SER A 617 -12.88 -11.11 14.16
N TYR A 618 -13.99 -11.16 14.91
CA TYR A 618 -15.15 -11.98 14.58
C TYR A 618 -15.78 -11.58 13.24
N CYS A 619 -16.03 -10.29 13.02
CA CYS A 619 -16.58 -9.79 11.75
C CYS A 619 -15.67 -10.12 10.57
N TYR A 620 -14.35 -10.03 10.75
CA TYR A 620 -13.39 -10.43 9.73
C TYR A 620 -13.45 -11.93 9.43
N CYS A 621 -13.48 -12.78 10.45
CA CYS A 621 -13.56 -14.22 10.22
C CYS A 621 -14.89 -14.64 9.56
N GLN A 622 -15.99 -13.97 9.91
CA GLN A 622 -17.27 -14.18 9.26
C GLN A 622 -17.21 -13.76 7.78
N GLU A 623 -16.58 -12.62 7.48
CA GLU A 623 -16.33 -12.20 6.09
C GLU A 623 -15.52 -13.26 5.33
N VAL A 624 -14.45 -13.81 5.93
CA VAL A 624 -13.65 -14.88 5.32
C VAL A 624 -14.52 -16.10 4.97
N LEU A 625 -15.35 -16.58 5.92
CA LEU A 625 -16.25 -17.70 5.68
C LEU A 625 -17.27 -17.40 4.57
N ASP A 626 -17.91 -16.23 4.62
CA ASP A 626 -18.88 -15.81 3.62
C ASP A 626 -18.25 -15.74 2.22
N ARG A 627 -17.00 -15.27 2.11
CA ARG A 627 -16.24 -15.23 0.85
C ARG A 627 -15.90 -16.63 0.33
N LEU A 628 -15.48 -17.55 1.20
CA LEU A 628 -15.21 -18.93 0.80
C LEU A 628 -16.47 -19.66 0.31
N ILE A 629 -17.63 -19.37 0.93
CA ILE A 629 -18.93 -19.88 0.49
C ILE A 629 -19.34 -19.25 -0.84
N GLN A 630 -19.18 -17.93 -1.00
CA GLN A 630 -19.47 -17.21 -2.26
C GLN A 630 -18.61 -17.72 -3.43
N CYS A 631 -17.35 -18.09 -3.16
CA CYS A 631 -16.45 -18.69 -4.15
C CYS A 631 -16.80 -20.15 -4.48
N GLY A 632 -17.79 -20.75 -3.79
CA GLY A 632 -18.15 -22.14 -3.94
C GLY A 632 -17.08 -23.12 -3.45
N LEU A 633 -16.12 -22.67 -2.61
CA LEU A 633 -15.09 -23.53 -2.03
C LEU A 633 -15.62 -24.31 -0.82
N LEU A 634 -16.45 -23.67 0.00
CA LEU A 634 -17.14 -24.30 1.13
C LEU A 634 -18.62 -24.47 0.82
N VAL A 635 -19.12 -25.67 1.08
CA VAL A 635 -20.54 -26.03 1.03
C VAL A 635 -21.01 -26.30 2.45
N ALA A 636 -22.04 -25.59 2.90
CA ALA A 636 -22.64 -25.83 4.20
C ALA A 636 -23.38 -27.17 4.19
N GLU A 637 -23.15 -27.99 5.21
CA GLU A 637 -23.89 -29.22 5.42
C GLU A 637 -24.79 -29.12 6.64
N GLU A 638 -26.07 -29.46 6.45
CA GLU A 638 -27.03 -29.60 7.53
C GLU A 638 -26.83 -30.99 8.16
N THR A 639 -26.59 -31.03 9.48
CA THR A 639 -26.55 -32.30 10.21
C THR A 639 -27.93 -32.96 10.13
N PRO A 640 -28.03 -34.27 9.82
CA PRO A 640 -29.32 -34.95 9.64
C PRO A 640 -30.17 -35.14 10.92
N GLY A 641 -29.98 -34.31 11.95
CA GLY A 641 -30.73 -34.33 13.21
C GLY A 641 -31.24 -32.97 13.70
N SER A 642 -30.85 -31.85 13.08
CA SER A 642 -31.28 -30.51 13.52
C SER A 642 -32.52 -30.05 12.73
N ARG A 643 -33.55 -29.59 13.45
CA ARG A 643 -34.78 -29.03 12.85
C ARG A 643 -34.42 -27.87 11.91
N SER A 644 -35.06 -27.83 10.75
CA SER A 644 -34.92 -26.78 9.72
C SER A 644 -34.83 -25.37 10.34
N ALA A 645 -33.70 -24.71 10.08
CA ALA A 645 -33.43 -23.33 10.52
C ALA A 645 -34.21 -22.26 9.73
N CYS A 646 -35.15 -22.66 8.86
CA CYS A 646 -35.91 -21.72 8.03
C CYS A 646 -36.98 -20.93 8.81
N ASP A 647 -37.35 -21.33 10.02
CA ASP A 647 -38.42 -20.67 10.79
C ASP A 647 -37.95 -19.73 11.93
N THR A 648 -36.68 -19.79 12.35
CA THR A 648 -36.19 -18.94 13.47
C THR A 648 -35.86 -17.51 13.06
N GLY A 649 -35.56 -17.28 11.77
CA GLY A 649 -35.30 -15.94 11.22
C GLY A 649 -36.49 -14.99 11.30
N ARG A 650 -37.73 -15.50 11.13
CA ARG A 650 -38.95 -14.70 11.26
C ARG A 650 -39.25 -14.31 12.71
N GLN A 651 -38.94 -15.17 13.68
CA GLN A 651 -39.16 -14.88 15.10
C GLN A 651 -38.13 -13.90 15.69
N ARG A 652 -36.87 -13.92 15.24
CA ARG A 652 -35.84 -12.95 15.67
C ARG A 652 -36.14 -11.52 15.20
N LEU A 653 -36.67 -11.36 13.99
CA LEU A 653 -37.08 -10.06 13.44
C LEU A 653 -38.33 -9.48 14.13
N SER A 654 -39.31 -10.33 14.46
CA SER A 654 -40.51 -9.85 15.16
C SER A 654 -40.23 -9.42 16.60
N ARG A 655 -39.24 -10.02 17.26
CA ARG A 655 -38.90 -9.68 18.67
C ARG A 655 -38.03 -8.43 18.80
N LYS A 656 -37.21 -8.11 17.79
CA LYS A 656 -36.40 -6.88 17.73
C LYS A 656 -37.14 -5.63 17.21
N LEU A 657 -38.37 -5.78 16.67
CA LEU A 657 -39.17 -4.66 16.17
C LEU A 657 -40.27 -4.19 17.13
N LEU A 658 -40.45 -4.83 18.28
CA LEU A 658 -41.33 -4.34 19.35
C LEU A 658 -40.54 -3.42 20.29
N TRP A 659 -40.41 -2.16 19.89
CA TRP A 659 -40.06 -1.06 20.78
C TRP A 659 -41.07 -1.01 21.94
N LYS A 660 -40.66 -1.39 23.16
CA LYS A 660 -41.36 -0.98 24.38
C LYS A 660 -40.71 0.32 24.88
N PRO A 661 -41.45 1.43 24.98
CA PRO A 661 -40.96 2.65 25.57
C PRO A 661 -41.27 2.64 27.07
N SER A 662 -40.25 2.41 27.90
CA SER A 662 -40.18 2.93 29.27
C SER A 662 -38.87 2.46 29.90
N GLY A 663 -38.11 3.42 30.44
CA GLY A 663 -36.87 3.17 31.14
C GLY A 663 -37.06 2.27 32.35
N ASP A 664 -36.06 1.43 32.58
CA ASP A 664 -35.32 1.41 33.84
C ASP A 664 -34.01 0.64 33.59
N PHE A 665 -32.90 1.27 33.94
CA PHE A 665 -31.58 0.68 33.93
C PHE A 665 -31.43 -0.17 35.19
N THR A 666 -31.40 -1.49 35.04
CA THR A 666 -30.79 -2.40 36.03
C THR A 666 -30.27 -3.65 35.33
N ASP A 667 -29.08 -4.05 35.76
CA ASP A 667 -28.19 -5.07 35.23
C ASP A 667 -28.74 -6.51 35.20
N SER A 668 -28.01 -7.34 34.44
CA SER A 668 -27.94 -8.81 34.53
C SER A 668 -28.91 -9.59 33.63
N ASP A 669 -28.53 -9.72 32.35
CA ASP A 669 -28.88 -10.89 31.55
C ASP A 669 -27.58 -11.64 31.21
N SER A 670 -27.26 -12.62 32.06
CA SER A 670 -26.40 -13.72 31.68
C SER A 670 -27.13 -14.51 30.58
N ASP A 671 -26.84 -14.19 29.33
CA ASP A 671 -27.19 -15.06 28.21
C ASP A 671 -26.36 -16.34 28.37
N ASP A 672 -26.95 -17.35 29.01
CA ASP A 672 -26.56 -18.74 28.81
C ASP A 672 -26.73 -19.02 27.31
N PHE A 673 -25.64 -18.82 26.57
CA PHE A 673 -25.46 -19.33 25.22
C PHE A 673 -25.52 -20.85 25.31
N GLU A 674 -26.69 -21.45 25.17
CA GLU A 674 -26.77 -22.81 24.66
C GLU A 674 -26.02 -22.81 23.32
N GLU A 675 -24.81 -23.37 23.32
CA GLU A 675 -23.98 -23.61 22.15
C GLU A 675 -24.82 -24.41 21.14
N ALA A 676 -25.49 -23.70 20.24
CA ALA A 676 -26.19 -24.29 19.12
C ALA A 676 -25.18 -25.20 18.41
N GLU A 677 -25.53 -26.49 18.25
CA GLU A 677 -24.76 -27.47 17.51
C GLU A 677 -24.13 -26.82 16.27
N GLY A 678 -22.79 -26.75 16.26
CA GLY A 678 -22.05 -25.88 15.34
C GLY A 678 -22.34 -26.20 13.88
N ARG A 679 -22.32 -25.18 13.01
CA ARG A 679 -22.43 -25.39 11.55
C ARG A 679 -21.22 -26.18 11.05
N TYR A 680 -21.45 -27.10 10.12
CA TYR A 680 -20.39 -27.86 9.47
C TYR A 680 -20.30 -27.53 7.98
N PHE A 681 -19.10 -27.61 7.44
CA PHE A 681 -18.81 -27.34 6.04
C PHE A 681 -18.04 -28.50 5.41
N ARG A 682 -18.25 -28.72 4.12
CA ARG A 682 -17.39 -29.56 3.29
C ARG A 682 -16.75 -28.77 2.17
N LEU A 683 -15.59 -29.22 1.73
CA LEU A 683 -14.93 -28.68 0.55
C LEU A 683 -15.67 -29.12 -0.72
N SER A 684 -15.85 -28.18 -1.65
CA SER A 684 -16.53 -28.44 -2.91
C SER A 684 -15.76 -29.42 -3.79
N GLN A 685 -16.50 -30.37 -4.37
CA GLN A 685 -15.99 -31.40 -5.29
C GLN A 685 -16.08 -30.97 -6.77
N GLN A 686 -16.43 -29.71 -7.05
CA GLN A 686 -16.49 -29.23 -8.42
C GLN A 686 -15.07 -29.17 -9.04
N SER A 687 -14.98 -29.45 -10.34
CA SER A 687 -13.70 -29.67 -11.03
C SER A 687 -12.74 -28.46 -11.04
N HIS A 688 -13.24 -27.24 -10.82
CA HIS A 688 -12.44 -26.00 -10.83
C HIS A 688 -12.03 -25.51 -9.43
N CYS A 689 -12.69 -25.99 -8.38
CA CYS A 689 -12.37 -25.66 -6.99
C CYS A 689 -10.95 -26.02 -6.55
N PRO A 690 -10.35 -27.18 -6.91
CA PRO A 690 -8.97 -27.51 -6.48
C PRO A 690 -7.95 -26.50 -6.99
N ASP A 691 -7.99 -26.18 -8.28
CA ASP A 691 -7.04 -25.25 -8.88
C ASP A 691 -7.18 -23.85 -8.30
N PHE A 692 -8.42 -23.41 -8.06
CA PHE A 692 -8.69 -22.11 -7.43
C PHE A 692 -8.25 -22.07 -5.97
N PHE A 693 -8.50 -23.12 -5.19
CA PHE A 693 -8.02 -23.24 -3.81
C PHE A 693 -6.49 -23.20 -3.73
N LEU A 694 -5.80 -23.97 -4.59
CA LEU A 694 -4.34 -23.96 -4.65
C LEU A 694 -3.81 -22.58 -5.07
N PHE A 695 -4.47 -21.91 -6.01
CA PHE A 695 -4.16 -20.54 -6.39
C PHE A 695 -4.23 -19.59 -5.19
N LEU A 696 -5.32 -19.63 -4.40
CA LEU A 696 -5.48 -18.81 -3.19
C LEU A 696 -4.40 -19.09 -2.15
N CYS A 697 -4.09 -20.36 -1.87
CA CYS A 697 -3.01 -20.74 -0.95
C CYS A 697 -1.64 -20.24 -1.43
N ARG A 698 -1.40 -20.23 -2.74
CA ARG A 698 -0.14 -19.76 -3.34
C ARG A 698 0.05 -18.24 -3.22
N LEU A 699 -1.02 -17.45 -3.11
CA LEU A 699 -0.90 -16.00 -2.93
C LEU A 699 -0.19 -15.60 -1.62
N LEU A 700 -0.42 -16.35 -0.53
CA LEU A 700 0.25 -16.12 0.76
C LEU A 700 1.55 -16.92 0.93
N SER A 701 1.82 -17.88 0.03
CA SER A 701 2.98 -18.77 0.09
C SER A 701 4.32 -18.03 0.21
N PRO A 702 4.64 -16.96 -0.56
CA PRO A 702 5.93 -16.29 -0.45
C PRO A 702 6.23 -15.79 0.96
N LEU A 703 5.24 -15.20 1.63
CA LEU A 703 5.37 -14.68 2.99
C LEU A 703 5.42 -15.79 4.03
N LEU A 704 4.53 -16.78 3.96
CA LEU A 704 4.52 -17.90 4.90
C LEU A 704 5.78 -18.76 4.78
N LYS A 705 6.29 -18.98 3.56
CA LYS A 705 7.57 -19.67 3.34
C LYS A 705 8.75 -18.87 3.88
N ALA A 706 8.77 -17.54 3.70
CA ALA A 706 9.80 -16.70 4.31
C ALA A 706 9.77 -16.79 5.84
N PHE A 707 8.58 -16.83 6.47
CA PHE A 707 8.44 -16.99 7.92
C PHE A 707 8.87 -18.39 8.38
N ALA A 708 8.53 -19.45 7.65
CA ALA A 708 8.96 -20.81 7.97
C ALA A 708 10.49 -20.98 7.82
N GLN A 709 11.08 -20.41 6.76
CA GLN A 709 12.53 -20.41 6.57
C GLN A 709 13.24 -19.54 7.62
N ALA A 710 12.65 -18.43 8.04
CA ALA A 710 13.17 -17.64 9.17
C ALA A 710 13.12 -18.43 10.49
N ALA A 711 12.07 -19.22 10.74
CA ALA A 711 12.01 -20.09 11.91
C ALA A 711 13.10 -21.16 11.89
N ALA A 712 13.36 -21.76 10.73
CA ALA A 712 14.47 -22.71 10.55
C ALA A 712 15.85 -22.05 10.72
N PHE A 713 16.00 -20.79 10.28
CA PHE A 713 17.22 -20.01 10.41
C PHE A 713 17.58 -19.68 11.86
N LEU A 714 16.63 -19.68 12.80
CA LEU A 714 16.90 -19.42 14.23
C LEU A 714 18.01 -20.33 14.82
N HIS A 715 18.17 -21.55 14.29
CA HIS A 715 19.22 -22.47 14.72
C HIS A 715 20.61 -22.12 14.18
N GLN A 716 20.67 -21.44 13.04
CA GLN A 716 21.91 -21.17 12.29
C GLN A 716 22.37 -19.71 12.45
N GLY A 717 21.45 -18.80 12.78
CA GLY A 717 21.71 -17.38 12.89
C GLY A 717 22.66 -17.04 14.04
N GLN A 718 23.54 -16.08 13.80
CA GLN A 718 24.52 -15.64 14.79
C GLN A 718 23.90 -14.54 15.65
N LEU A 719 23.49 -14.87 16.87
CA LEU A 719 23.00 -13.92 17.88
C LEU A 719 23.99 -13.86 19.07
N PRO A 720 24.18 -12.69 19.72
CA PRO A 720 23.48 -11.43 19.48
C PRO A 720 24.10 -10.56 18.38
N ASP A 721 23.25 -9.92 17.58
CA ASP A 721 23.64 -8.99 16.51
C ASP A 721 22.71 -7.77 16.46
N THR A 722 23.06 -6.76 15.68
CA THR A 722 22.17 -5.65 15.32
C THR A 722 20.98 -6.14 14.50
N GLU A 723 19.86 -5.42 14.57
CA GLU A 723 18.65 -5.77 13.80
C GLU A 723 18.92 -5.81 12.28
N SER A 724 19.67 -4.84 11.76
CA SER A 724 20.09 -4.82 10.36
C SER A 724 21.04 -5.96 10.02
N GLY A 725 22.03 -6.24 10.86
CA GLY A 725 22.99 -7.33 10.65
C GLY A 725 22.30 -8.69 10.61
N TYR A 726 21.40 -8.96 11.57
CA TYR A 726 20.64 -10.20 11.60
C TYR A 726 19.68 -10.33 10.41
N THR A 727 19.09 -9.23 9.96
CA THR A 727 18.27 -9.18 8.73
C THR A 727 19.07 -9.52 7.49
N GLU A 728 20.28 -8.99 7.36
CA GLU A 728 21.18 -9.31 6.24
C GLU A 728 21.58 -10.79 6.26
N GLN A 729 21.90 -11.35 7.43
CA GLN A 729 22.19 -12.78 7.57
C GLN A 729 21.00 -13.65 7.13
N LEU A 730 19.79 -13.33 7.60
CA LEU A 730 18.57 -14.04 7.19
C LEU A 730 18.35 -13.92 5.68
N PHE A 731 18.51 -12.73 5.11
CA PHE A 731 18.34 -12.52 3.68
C PHE A 731 19.32 -13.35 2.84
N GLN A 732 20.60 -13.42 3.24
CA GLN A 732 21.59 -14.28 2.60
C GLN A 732 21.19 -15.76 2.68
N PHE A 733 20.66 -16.20 3.82
CA PHE A 733 20.14 -17.55 3.98
C PHE A 733 18.94 -17.85 3.06
N LEU A 734 17.99 -16.93 2.95
CA LEU A 734 16.86 -17.04 2.01
C LEU A 734 17.34 -17.14 0.56
N GLN A 735 18.36 -16.36 0.17
CA GLN A 735 18.94 -16.42 -1.16
C GLN A 735 19.65 -17.75 -1.45
N ALA A 736 20.42 -18.28 -0.49
CA ALA A 736 21.09 -19.56 -0.62
C ALA A 736 20.07 -20.70 -0.77
N THR A 737 19.06 -20.73 0.11
CA THR A 737 17.98 -21.72 0.07
C THR A 737 17.20 -21.64 -1.25
N ALA A 738 16.93 -20.42 -1.73
CA ALA A 738 16.28 -20.22 -3.02
C ALA A 738 17.08 -20.76 -4.22
N GLN A 739 18.41 -20.71 -4.16
CA GLN A 739 19.27 -21.28 -5.20
C GLN A 739 19.28 -22.82 -5.18
N GLU A 740 19.22 -23.41 -3.98
CA GLU A 740 19.18 -24.86 -3.79
C GLU A 740 17.82 -25.46 -4.19
N GLU A 741 16.72 -24.86 -3.73
CA GLU A 741 15.35 -25.36 -3.96
C GLU A 741 14.73 -24.84 -5.27
N GLY A 742 15.32 -23.80 -5.88
CA GLY A 742 14.76 -23.11 -7.05
C GLY A 742 13.57 -22.20 -6.73
N ILE A 743 13.29 -21.94 -5.45
CA ILE A 743 12.15 -21.15 -4.96
C ILE A 743 12.60 -19.73 -4.63
N PHE A 744 12.59 -18.84 -5.62
CA PHE A 744 13.04 -17.44 -5.47
C PHE A 744 11.95 -16.46 -4.98
N GLU A 745 10.72 -16.96 -4.78
CA GLU A 745 9.56 -16.14 -4.39
C GLU A 745 9.71 -15.50 -3.00
N CYS A 746 10.36 -16.21 -2.06
CA CYS A 746 10.57 -15.77 -0.68
C CYS A 746 11.88 -15.00 -0.47
N ALA A 747 12.77 -14.94 -1.46
CA ALA A 747 14.08 -14.29 -1.38
C ALA A 747 14.00 -12.76 -1.58
N ASP A 748 13.11 -12.09 -0.85
CA ASP A 748 12.93 -10.64 -0.84
C ASP A 748 13.44 -10.07 0.51
N PRO A 749 14.33 -9.06 0.52
CA PRO A 749 14.79 -8.44 1.76
C PRO A 749 13.64 -7.89 2.61
N LYS A 750 12.53 -7.46 1.98
CA LYS A 750 11.34 -7.01 2.69
C LYS A 750 10.72 -8.10 3.55
N LEU A 751 10.59 -9.31 2.99
CA LEU A 751 10.03 -10.45 3.72
C LEU A 751 10.92 -10.86 4.89
N ALA A 752 12.25 -10.74 4.77
CA ALA A 752 13.20 -10.96 5.86
C ALA A 752 12.98 -9.96 7.02
N ILE A 753 12.84 -8.66 6.71
CA ILE A 753 12.52 -7.63 7.72
C ILE A 753 11.20 -7.96 8.42
N SER A 754 10.17 -8.29 7.63
CA SER A 754 8.84 -8.61 8.16
C SER A 754 8.86 -9.83 9.09
N ALA A 755 9.66 -10.85 8.76
CA ALA A 755 9.81 -12.05 9.57
C ALA A 755 10.46 -11.73 10.93
N ILE A 756 11.57 -10.98 10.94
CA ILE A 756 12.28 -10.62 12.16
C ILE A 756 11.41 -9.78 13.09
N TRP A 757 10.66 -8.82 12.54
CA TRP A 757 9.76 -7.99 13.32
C TRP A 757 8.58 -8.77 13.88
N THR A 758 8.00 -9.66 13.09
CA THR A 758 6.94 -10.56 13.57
C THR A 758 7.47 -11.48 14.68
N PHE A 759 8.70 -11.97 14.57
CA PHE A 759 9.33 -12.80 15.61
C PHE A 759 9.69 -12.01 16.86
N ARG A 760 10.02 -10.71 16.72
CA ARG A 760 10.19 -9.82 17.87
C ARG A 760 8.87 -9.64 18.62
N ASP A 761 7.78 -9.35 17.90
CA ASP A 761 6.47 -9.15 18.52
C ASP A 761 5.91 -10.43 19.15
N LEU A 762 6.21 -11.60 18.56
CA LEU A 762 5.83 -12.90 19.10
C LEU A 762 6.64 -13.29 20.35
N GLY A 763 7.67 -12.52 20.70
CA GLY A 763 8.57 -12.79 21.83
C GLY A 763 9.64 -13.84 21.53
N VAL A 764 9.85 -14.22 20.27
CA VAL A 764 10.95 -15.14 19.88
C VAL A 764 12.29 -14.43 19.99
N LEU A 765 12.36 -13.20 19.47
CA LEU A 765 13.53 -12.33 19.54
C LEU A 765 13.28 -11.17 20.50
N GLN A 766 14.27 -10.82 21.31
CA GLN A 766 14.21 -9.73 22.27
C GLN A 766 15.29 -8.70 21.97
N GLN A 767 14.93 -7.42 22.02
CA GLN A 767 15.87 -6.33 21.83
C GLN A 767 16.40 -5.89 23.21
N MET A 768 17.70 -6.05 23.42
CA MET A 768 18.38 -5.66 24.66
C MET A 768 19.28 -4.44 24.43
N PRO A 769 19.29 -3.45 25.33
CA PRO A 769 20.21 -2.33 25.24
C PRO A 769 21.65 -2.80 25.45
N SER A 770 22.57 -2.37 24.59
CA SER A 770 24.01 -2.61 24.74
C SER A 770 24.80 -1.31 24.49
N PRO A 771 26.05 -1.19 24.98
CA PRO A 771 26.87 0.01 24.79
C PRO A 771 27.17 0.32 23.32
N ALA A 772 27.08 -0.68 22.42
CA ALA A 772 27.26 -0.53 20.99
C ALA A 772 25.94 -0.25 20.23
N GLY A 773 24.83 -0.03 20.96
CA GLY A 773 23.47 0.05 20.41
C GLY A 773 22.62 -1.17 20.78
N PRO A 774 21.31 -1.13 20.50
CA PRO A 774 20.40 -2.22 20.80
C PRO A 774 20.75 -3.46 19.97
N ARG A 775 20.82 -4.62 20.64
CA ARG A 775 21.12 -5.91 20.00
C ARG A 775 19.93 -6.84 20.13
N LEU A 776 19.72 -7.67 19.12
CA LEU A 776 18.75 -8.75 19.15
C LEU A 776 19.37 -9.96 19.86
N HIS A 777 18.58 -10.56 20.75
CA HIS A 777 18.88 -11.78 21.46
C HIS A 777 17.74 -12.78 21.24
N LEU A 778 18.06 -14.07 21.28
CA LEU A 778 17.04 -15.11 21.32
C LEU A 778 16.43 -15.12 22.72
N SER A 779 15.10 -15.17 22.81
CA SER A 779 14.41 -15.28 24.09
C SER A 779 14.76 -16.59 24.82
N PRO A 780 14.72 -16.61 26.15
CA PRO A 780 15.01 -17.83 26.91
C PRO A 780 14.01 -18.94 26.64
N THR A 781 12.76 -18.60 26.31
CA THR A 781 11.71 -19.56 25.96
C THR A 781 12.01 -20.28 24.65
N PHE A 782 12.49 -19.56 23.63
CA PHE A 782 12.85 -20.16 22.34
C PHE A 782 14.32 -20.58 22.25
N ALA A 783 15.09 -20.52 23.34
CA ALA A 783 16.44 -21.10 23.36
C ALA A 783 16.45 -22.63 23.22
N SER A 784 15.35 -23.30 23.59
CA SER A 784 15.22 -24.75 23.41
C SER A 784 14.92 -25.11 21.95
N ARG A 785 15.58 -26.16 21.46
CA ARG A 785 15.39 -26.65 20.08
C ARG A 785 13.97 -27.11 19.80
N GLU A 786 13.31 -27.69 20.80
CA GLU A 786 11.94 -28.17 20.70
C GLU A 786 10.96 -27.02 20.43
N ASN A 787 11.10 -25.88 21.12
CA ASN A 787 10.20 -24.74 20.93
C ASN A 787 10.40 -24.07 19.57
N GLN A 788 11.63 -24.04 19.05
CA GLN A 788 11.89 -23.55 17.70
C GLN A 788 11.28 -24.47 16.62
N GLN A 789 11.35 -25.79 16.82
CA GLN A 789 10.69 -26.75 15.93
C GLN A 789 9.17 -26.64 15.98
N ARG A 790 8.58 -26.41 17.16
CA ARG A 790 7.14 -26.16 17.31
C ARG A 790 6.71 -24.90 16.55
N LEU A 791 7.48 -23.81 16.63
CA LEU A 791 7.23 -22.59 15.85
C LEU A 791 7.28 -22.86 14.34
N GLU A 792 8.30 -23.58 13.88
CA GLU A 792 8.42 -23.93 12.47
C GLU A 792 7.23 -24.79 11.98
N GLN A 793 6.84 -25.80 12.75
CA GLN A 793 5.67 -26.65 12.45
C GLN A 793 4.37 -25.85 12.44
N PHE A 794 4.20 -24.93 13.39
CA PHE A 794 3.04 -24.03 13.48
C PHE A 794 2.91 -23.10 12.27
N ILE A 795 4.01 -22.69 11.64
CA ILE A 795 3.94 -21.87 10.42
C ILE A 795 3.72 -22.77 9.19
N ARG A 796 4.42 -23.92 9.13
CA ARG A 796 4.36 -24.85 8.00
C ARG A 796 2.98 -25.45 7.76
N GLN A 797 2.13 -25.62 8.78
CA GLN A 797 0.75 -26.12 8.59
C GLN A 797 -0.10 -25.26 7.64
N PHE A 798 0.18 -23.95 7.54
CA PHE A 798 -0.56 -23.04 6.67
C PHE A 798 -0.02 -23.00 5.22
N ILE A 799 1.11 -23.66 4.95
CA ILE A 799 1.77 -23.64 3.64
C ILE A 799 1.22 -24.77 2.76
N CYS A 800 0.84 -24.41 1.54
CA CYS A 800 0.56 -25.38 0.48
C CYS A 800 1.81 -25.62 -0.35
N SER A 801 2.22 -26.89 -0.44
CA SER A 801 3.37 -27.36 -1.25
C SER A 801 3.05 -27.40 -2.72
#